data_AF-A0A813F8T5-F1
#
_entry.id   AF-A0A813F8T5-F1
#
_cell.length_a   1.000
_cell.length_b   1.000
_cell.length_c   1.000
_cell.angle_alpha   90.00
_cell.angle_beta   90.00
_cell.angle_gamma   90.00
#
_symmetry.space_group_name_H-M   'P 1'
#
loop_
_entity.id
_entity.type
_entity.pdbx_description
1 polymer ?
#
loop_
_entity_poly.entity_id
_entity_poly.type
_entity_poly.pdbx_seq_one_letter_code
_entity_poly.pdbx_strand_id
1 'polypeptide(L)'
;MELLLWLLTQPLAILCNALPRYVCQRLPSMPTLAIGASLYWQFQALMLVVFFCTVLLAELVTLAISSLANSSDQPAGSGGAAGLQQPFYGMAVCYVYYSVFRVLLFFCYTMWTGLWETVYDMPTVQRVMAGQRTEWRDMNLSPTGRGIPPKDGSACALSPDHDADEDLARRIFNRRALLLSPWVVLVCFSIGMIAARNYCEGWLEGGGQDFACAFFDPAARLNRVLRFTIFLISMQGLQVFLALFPKWYVAIAQARFTCLGLLALLCFSLTQIFASLRICIWLAVPLRMLQQVEPFLGSMSLQNQHYLFDCSLYTLFALSVLLMTIVITRADNIGRTGFSMKRLGETSFWSRLNASTQWLWLLFLVLQGFHNIITKGVGSAHSDAVVQSILHPLLMAFVCTVTFVVQKISRYGAKRPLPIQMLMVVASLPCLFVACYLCSFVKETGEGKPLLLVVFVWLHLCSEGLSTLRTWLIWLSSVQIAREQQQHPKQMASRRNTMKFSVEKKENTPELKLVSILLRLVFLASISFCTVIGLCASMAVVQQLTGFQSSPALLRWRALPRGVEINNAGVSVLTLTSNTGNASSEGSASTAFGSEEQPSYMICGQTWHGLHLIDYALLSELPYLPNLAGQDFPQLLKLLVPHRPLKVTNYSSGDRPWVELELSSKSGRPAVSIVVVSGTLLDSWRDILEDIRMWTEPVMFQIIGTFCPLTRMWPRETTALVIGSWHRIMLGLGVKLQWQYKEILDHVRQMPADHQVVLTGHSLGAGTALVVGALTGRTAIGIQPPGTYNSLAKHQAVHPRGHAMGEGSHVLHQKSLSLVFEGDWIQNFDNHGGLVQTMACDQSAQSLIMGCHVLEGAVCHLLQHCGDHAGEFRTCTHVYDPVDKTRQLLHSIIPFVKQSWRSIQADLLQNTGQFQSMLVAGATMFVIVAVRYALPLPHQDTRLA
;
A
#
# COMPACT_ATOMS: atom_id res chain seq x y z
N MET A 1 15.03 50.13 -7.25
CA MET A 1 14.13 49.01 -6.87
C MET A 1 14.25 47.84 -7.84
N GLU A 2 14.06 48.03 -9.15
CA GLU A 2 14.21 46.94 -10.15
C GLU A 2 15.58 46.24 -10.11
N LEU A 3 16.67 47.01 -9.96
CA LEU A 3 18.03 46.44 -9.82
C LEU A 3 18.19 45.59 -8.55
N LEU A 4 17.65 46.04 -7.42
CA LEU A 4 17.69 45.30 -6.15
C LEU A 4 16.90 43.99 -6.25
N LEU A 5 15.70 44.07 -6.82
CA LEU A 5 14.86 42.93 -7.17
C LEU A 5 15.58 41.94 -8.08
N TRP A 6 16.24 42.45 -9.11
CA TRP A 6 17.01 41.64 -10.04
C TRP A 6 18.16 40.93 -9.33
N LEU A 7 18.95 41.64 -8.50
CA LEU A 7 20.06 41.07 -7.73
C LEU A 7 19.61 40.01 -6.73
N LEU A 8 18.52 40.25 -5.99
CA LEU A 8 17.97 39.30 -5.02
C LEU A 8 17.43 38.03 -5.68
N THR A 9 17.04 38.11 -6.95
CA THR A 9 16.38 37.01 -7.67
C THR A 9 17.32 36.24 -8.58
N GLN A 10 18.47 36.82 -8.95
CA GLN A 10 19.46 36.17 -9.80
C GLN A 10 19.94 34.82 -9.28
N PRO A 11 20.30 34.63 -7.99
CA PRO A 11 20.77 33.33 -7.51
C PRO A 11 19.75 32.21 -7.77
N LEU A 12 18.49 32.50 -7.51
CA LEU A 12 17.38 31.58 -7.68
C LEU A 12 17.05 31.34 -9.16
N ALA A 13 17.09 32.38 -9.99
CA ALA A 13 16.91 32.27 -11.43
C ALA A 13 18.05 31.47 -12.07
N ILE A 14 19.28 31.64 -11.59
CA ILE A 14 20.44 30.86 -12.02
C ILE A 14 20.22 29.40 -11.61
N LEU A 15 19.94 29.13 -10.34
CA LEU A 15 19.75 27.77 -9.83
C LEU A 15 18.56 27.05 -10.48
N CYS A 16 17.41 27.71 -10.61
CA CYS A 16 16.18 27.08 -11.09
C CYS A 16 16.06 27.06 -12.61
N ASN A 17 16.69 27.99 -13.35
CA ASN A 17 16.50 28.09 -14.80
C ASN A 17 17.81 28.07 -15.60
N ALA A 18 18.80 28.89 -15.24
CA ALA A 18 20.01 29.01 -16.07
C ALA A 18 20.88 27.75 -15.98
N LEU A 19 21.10 27.23 -14.78
CA LEU A 19 21.92 26.04 -14.52
C LEU A 19 21.31 24.77 -15.16
N PRO A 20 20.02 24.43 -14.97
CA PRO A 20 19.42 23.29 -15.66
C PRO A 20 19.53 23.41 -17.18
N ARG A 21 19.30 24.61 -17.75
CA ARG A 21 19.43 24.85 -19.19
C ARG A 21 20.86 24.65 -19.67
N TYR A 22 21.83 25.20 -18.94
CA TYR A 22 23.25 25.05 -19.24
C TYR A 22 23.65 23.57 -19.23
N VAL A 23 23.22 22.82 -18.22
CA VAL A 23 23.51 21.39 -18.10
C VAL A 23 22.83 20.60 -19.23
N CYS A 24 21.56 20.85 -19.53
CA CYS A 24 20.86 20.17 -20.63
C CYS A 24 21.47 20.49 -22.00
N GLN A 25 22.05 21.68 -22.18
CA GLN A 25 22.77 22.06 -23.41
C GLN A 25 24.13 21.39 -23.52
N ARG A 26 24.85 21.22 -22.40
CA ARG A 26 26.19 20.60 -22.37
C ARG A 26 26.15 19.07 -22.37
N LEU A 27 25.10 18.50 -21.79
CA LEU A 27 24.90 17.06 -21.65
C LEU A 27 23.54 16.68 -22.28
N PRO A 28 23.50 16.45 -23.61
CA PRO A 28 22.24 16.22 -24.32
C PRO A 28 21.50 14.94 -23.87
N SER A 29 22.19 14.01 -23.21
CA SER A 29 21.61 12.79 -22.62
C SER A 29 20.98 13.01 -21.24
N MET A 30 21.30 14.10 -20.53
CA MET A 30 20.81 14.34 -19.17
C MET A 30 19.29 14.53 -19.08
N PRO A 31 18.61 15.24 -20.01
CA PRO A 31 17.15 15.26 -20.07
C PRO A 31 16.54 13.86 -20.10
N THR A 32 17.05 13.00 -20.99
CA THR A 32 16.56 11.63 -21.14
C THR A 32 16.79 10.80 -19.88
N LEU A 33 17.98 10.94 -19.26
CA LEU A 33 18.28 10.28 -17.99
C LEU A 33 17.36 10.77 -16.86
N ALA A 34 17.14 12.08 -16.73
CA ALA A 34 16.30 12.65 -15.69
C ALA A 34 14.82 12.26 -15.86
N ILE A 35 14.33 12.26 -17.11
CA ILE A 35 12.98 11.79 -17.44
C ILE A 35 12.86 10.28 -17.16
N GLY A 36 13.82 9.46 -17.58
CA GLY A 36 13.84 8.03 -17.34
C GLY A 36 13.89 7.67 -15.85
N ALA A 37 14.71 8.38 -15.06
CA ALA A 37 14.77 8.21 -13.62
C ALA A 37 13.44 8.61 -12.96
N SER A 38 12.90 9.78 -13.31
CA SER A 38 11.60 10.25 -12.81
C SER A 38 10.47 9.28 -13.13
N LEU A 39 10.43 8.77 -14.36
CA LEU A 39 9.50 7.73 -14.82
C LEU A 39 9.60 6.47 -13.97
N TYR A 40 10.81 5.97 -13.76
CA TYR A 40 11.06 4.78 -12.96
C TYR A 40 10.52 4.95 -11.53
N TRP A 41 10.87 6.06 -10.88
CA TRP A 41 10.46 6.33 -9.49
C TRP A 41 8.94 6.55 -9.35
N GLN A 42 8.34 7.28 -10.27
CA GLN A 42 6.89 7.47 -10.28
C GLN A 42 6.14 6.16 -10.58
N PHE A 43 6.66 5.32 -11.47
CA PHE A 43 6.10 3.99 -11.74
C PHE A 43 6.20 3.10 -10.51
N GLN A 44 7.34 3.09 -9.82
CA GLN A 44 7.52 2.38 -8.57
C GLN A 44 6.52 2.83 -7.49
N ALA A 45 6.34 4.15 -7.33
CA ALA A 45 5.36 4.69 -6.39
C ALA A 45 3.92 4.27 -6.76
N LEU A 46 3.56 4.34 -8.04
CA LEU A 46 2.25 3.89 -8.53
C LEU A 46 2.03 2.40 -8.25
N MET A 47 3.03 1.55 -8.52
CA MET A 47 2.98 0.11 -8.27
C MET A 47 2.77 -0.17 -6.79
N LEU A 48 3.48 0.52 -5.90
CA LEU A 48 3.29 0.40 -4.45
C LEU A 48 1.88 0.79 -4.04
N VAL A 49 1.37 1.94 -4.52
CA VAL A 49 0.01 2.39 -4.17
C VAL A 49 -1.04 1.41 -4.68
N VAL A 50 -0.98 1.00 -5.95
CA VAL A 50 -1.92 0.03 -6.54
C VAL A 50 -1.88 -1.29 -5.78
N PHE A 51 -0.67 -1.76 -5.45
CA PHE A 51 -0.49 -2.97 -4.68
C PHE A 51 -1.14 -2.85 -3.29
N PHE A 52 -0.82 -1.80 -2.55
CA PHE A 52 -1.40 -1.54 -1.25
C PHE A 52 -2.93 -1.43 -1.31
N CYS A 53 -3.48 -0.76 -2.32
CA CYS A 53 -4.93 -0.74 -2.57
C CYS A 53 -5.52 -2.13 -2.78
N THR A 54 -4.76 -3.05 -3.39
CA THR A 54 -5.14 -4.45 -3.59
C THR A 54 -5.19 -5.20 -2.26
N VAL A 55 -4.19 -5.03 -1.39
CA VAL A 55 -4.18 -5.60 -0.03
C VAL A 55 -5.36 -5.09 0.79
N LEU A 56 -5.59 -3.76 0.76
CA LEU A 56 -6.74 -3.18 1.42
C LEU A 56 -8.03 -3.79 0.87
N LEU A 57 -8.20 -3.85 -0.46
CA LEU A 57 -9.40 -4.46 -1.04
C LEU A 57 -9.61 -5.90 -0.56
N ALA A 58 -8.55 -6.72 -0.53
CA ALA A 58 -8.60 -8.08 -0.01
C ALA A 58 -9.09 -8.13 1.44
N GLU A 59 -8.51 -7.32 2.32
CA GLU A 59 -8.91 -7.24 3.73
C GLU A 59 -10.34 -6.74 3.91
N LEU A 60 -10.77 -5.78 3.07
CA LEU A 60 -12.14 -5.26 3.09
C LEU A 60 -13.16 -6.29 2.63
N VAL A 61 -12.81 -7.11 1.64
CA VAL A 61 -13.62 -8.24 1.20
C VAL A 61 -13.73 -9.26 2.32
N THR A 62 -12.62 -9.62 2.97
CA THR A 62 -12.62 -10.53 4.12
C THR A 62 -13.46 -9.99 5.26
N LEU A 63 -13.33 -8.71 5.62
CA LEU A 63 -14.15 -8.08 6.66
C LEU A 63 -15.64 -8.05 6.32
N ALA A 64 -15.99 -7.72 5.08
CA ALA A 64 -17.39 -7.72 4.64
C ALA A 64 -17.99 -9.13 4.72
N ILE A 65 -17.25 -10.14 4.27
CA ILE A 65 -17.69 -11.54 4.30
C ILE A 65 -17.79 -12.04 5.76
N SER A 66 -16.80 -11.78 6.61
CA SER A 66 -16.82 -12.15 8.03
C SER A 66 -17.93 -11.45 8.81
N SER A 67 -18.21 -10.18 8.51
CA SER A 67 -19.32 -9.45 9.15
C SER A 67 -20.68 -10.03 8.77
N LEU A 68 -20.83 -10.51 7.54
CA LEU A 68 -22.04 -11.16 7.07
C LEU A 68 -22.17 -12.57 7.68
N ALA A 69 -21.07 -13.31 7.80
CA ALA A 69 -21.05 -14.62 8.45
C ALA A 69 -21.42 -14.53 9.94
N ASN A 70 -20.79 -13.64 10.71
CA ASN A 70 -21.05 -13.54 12.15
C ASN A 70 -22.47 -13.04 12.48
N SER A 71 -23.18 -12.44 11.53
CA SER A 71 -24.57 -12.04 11.72
C SER A 71 -25.57 -13.20 11.73
N SER A 72 -25.20 -14.38 11.20
CA SER A 72 -26.08 -15.55 11.16
C SER A 72 -26.26 -16.24 12.51
N ASP A 73 -25.34 -16.04 13.46
CA ASP A 73 -25.33 -16.75 14.74
C ASP A 73 -26.25 -16.11 15.80
N GLN A 74 -26.93 -15.00 15.49
CA GLN A 74 -27.93 -14.46 16.41
C GLN A 74 -29.24 -15.26 16.32
N PRO A 75 -29.76 -15.78 17.44
CA PRO A 75 -30.94 -16.62 17.45
C PRO A 75 -32.15 -15.88 16.88
N ALA A 76 -32.85 -16.52 15.94
CA ALA A 76 -33.97 -15.99 15.15
C ALA A 76 -35.22 -15.52 15.95
N GLY A 77 -35.12 -15.39 17.27
CA GLY A 77 -36.21 -15.06 18.20
C GLY A 77 -36.28 -13.60 18.64
N SER A 78 -35.36 -12.72 18.26
CA SER A 78 -35.45 -11.28 18.59
C SER A 78 -36.28 -10.53 17.53
N GLY A 79 -37.32 -9.81 17.98
CA GLY A 79 -38.41 -9.28 17.14
C GLY A 79 -38.01 -8.48 15.88
N GLY A 80 -38.92 -8.46 14.90
CA GLY A 80 -38.73 -8.10 13.49
C GLY A 80 -38.10 -6.75 13.11
N ALA A 81 -37.69 -5.91 14.04
CA ALA A 81 -36.87 -4.72 13.76
C ALA A 81 -35.38 -5.07 13.56
N ALA A 82 -34.87 -6.12 14.23
CA ALA A 82 -33.46 -6.52 14.13
C ALA A 82 -33.10 -7.11 12.74
N GLY A 83 -34.06 -7.75 12.06
CA GLY A 83 -33.84 -8.41 10.76
C GLY A 83 -33.52 -7.45 9.61
N LEU A 84 -33.97 -6.19 9.66
CA LEU A 84 -33.64 -5.18 8.64
C LEU A 84 -32.32 -4.46 8.93
N GLN A 85 -31.93 -4.28 10.19
CA GLN A 85 -30.76 -3.48 10.55
C GLN A 85 -29.44 -4.11 10.06
N GLN A 86 -29.35 -5.44 10.05
CA GLN A 86 -28.16 -6.18 9.63
C GLN A 86 -27.80 -6.02 8.14
N PRO A 87 -28.71 -6.21 7.16
CA PRO A 87 -28.37 -5.97 5.76
C PRO A 87 -28.02 -4.50 5.48
N PHE A 88 -28.66 -3.55 6.17
CA PHE A 88 -28.27 -2.14 6.08
C PHE A 88 -26.86 -1.88 6.62
N TYR A 89 -26.47 -2.54 7.72
CA TYR A 89 -25.10 -2.49 8.24
C TYR A 89 -24.09 -3.06 7.24
N GLY A 90 -24.33 -4.27 6.70
CA GLY A 90 -23.47 -4.86 5.68
C GLY A 90 -23.33 -3.99 4.44
N MET A 91 -24.42 -3.40 3.94
CA MET A 91 -24.39 -2.45 2.82
C MET A 91 -23.62 -1.17 3.16
N ALA A 92 -23.79 -0.62 4.37
CA ALA A 92 -23.07 0.57 4.81
C ALA A 92 -21.55 0.30 4.89
N VAL A 93 -21.15 -0.84 5.46
CA VAL A 93 -19.75 -1.31 5.49
C VAL A 93 -19.19 -1.40 4.07
N CYS A 94 -19.87 -2.12 3.18
CA CYS A 94 -19.48 -2.25 1.78
C CYS A 94 -19.38 -0.91 1.06
N TYR A 95 -20.31 0.02 1.30
CA TYR A 95 -20.32 1.34 0.67
C TYR A 95 -19.19 2.24 1.17
N VAL A 96 -18.94 2.27 2.48
CA VAL A 96 -17.84 3.04 3.08
C VAL A 96 -16.51 2.57 2.49
N TYR A 97 -16.31 1.27 2.37
CA TYR A 97 -15.10 0.68 1.85
C TYR A 97 -14.96 0.78 0.33
N TYR A 98 -16.06 0.69 -0.42
CA TYR A 98 -16.12 1.07 -1.83
C TYR A 98 -15.67 2.51 -2.04
N SER A 99 -16.11 3.44 -1.17
CA SER A 99 -15.75 4.85 -1.26
C SER A 99 -14.23 5.04 -1.12
N VAL A 100 -13.62 4.38 -0.13
CA VAL A 100 -12.17 4.38 0.07
C VAL A 100 -11.46 3.85 -1.18
N PHE A 101 -11.84 2.66 -1.65
CA PHE A 101 -11.24 2.05 -2.83
C PHE A 101 -11.36 2.93 -4.08
N ARG A 102 -12.53 3.55 -4.30
CA ARG A 102 -12.77 4.41 -5.47
C ARG A 102 -11.93 5.69 -5.44
N VAL A 103 -11.76 6.31 -4.27
CA VAL A 103 -10.89 7.49 -4.12
C VAL A 103 -9.43 7.10 -4.32
N LEU A 104 -9.00 5.95 -3.80
CA LEU A 104 -7.66 5.42 -4.02
C LEU A 104 -7.39 5.13 -5.51
N LEU A 105 -8.33 4.49 -6.21
CA LEU A 105 -8.24 4.27 -7.66
C LEU A 105 -8.19 5.59 -8.44
N PHE A 106 -9.01 6.56 -8.06
CA PHE A 106 -8.97 7.89 -8.65
C PHE A 106 -7.61 8.56 -8.43
N PHE A 107 -7.03 8.37 -7.24
CA PHE A 107 -5.72 8.90 -6.93
C PHE A 107 -4.60 8.19 -7.72
N CYS A 108 -4.63 6.86 -7.85
CA CYS A 108 -3.75 6.10 -8.76
C CYS A 108 -3.89 6.58 -10.21
N TYR A 109 -5.11 6.81 -10.67
CA TYR A 109 -5.38 7.37 -12.00
C TYR A 109 -4.79 8.77 -12.17
N THR A 110 -4.85 9.62 -11.13
CA THR A 110 -4.23 10.94 -11.19
C THR A 110 -2.72 10.87 -11.15
N MET A 111 -2.12 9.97 -10.37
CA MET A 111 -0.67 9.71 -10.42
C MET A 111 -0.26 9.25 -11.82
N TRP A 112 -0.99 8.31 -12.40
CA TRP A 112 -0.79 7.83 -13.76
C TRP A 112 -0.91 8.96 -14.79
N THR A 113 -1.95 9.79 -14.67
CA THR A 113 -2.13 10.93 -15.57
C THR A 113 -1.01 11.96 -15.41
N GLY A 114 -0.63 12.28 -14.17
CA GLY A 114 0.48 13.18 -13.86
C GLY A 114 1.82 12.67 -14.39
N LEU A 115 2.03 11.35 -14.34
CA LEU A 115 3.17 10.68 -14.96
C LEU A 115 3.21 10.93 -16.46
N TRP A 116 2.12 10.68 -17.18
CA TRP A 116 2.07 10.90 -18.62
C TRP A 116 2.11 12.36 -19.03
N GLU A 117 1.50 13.25 -18.24
CA GLU A 117 1.66 14.67 -18.43
C GLU A 117 3.14 15.05 -18.31
N THR A 118 3.86 14.46 -17.36
CA THR A 118 5.31 14.67 -17.23
C THR A 118 6.09 14.10 -18.42
N VAL A 119 5.70 12.96 -18.97
CA VAL A 119 6.41 12.37 -20.14
C VAL A 119 6.17 13.16 -21.42
N TYR A 120 4.94 13.64 -21.62
CA TYR A 120 4.52 14.29 -22.87
C TYR A 120 4.59 15.81 -22.83
N ASP A 121 5.44 16.38 -21.97
CA ASP A 121 5.66 17.82 -21.87
C ASP A 121 4.40 18.62 -21.48
N MET A 122 3.60 18.04 -20.58
CA MET A 122 2.43 18.64 -19.92
C MET A 122 1.35 19.13 -20.91
N PRO A 123 0.86 18.29 -21.83
CA PRO A 123 -0.01 18.72 -22.91
C PRO A 123 -1.38 19.23 -22.42
N THR A 124 -1.86 18.79 -21.27
CA THR A 124 -3.10 19.31 -20.68
C THR A 124 -2.87 20.70 -20.09
N VAL A 125 -1.77 20.90 -19.37
CA VAL A 125 -1.39 22.23 -18.84
C VAL A 125 -1.21 23.20 -20.00
N GLN A 126 -0.52 22.78 -21.06
CA GLN A 126 -0.34 23.57 -22.28
C GLN A 126 -1.68 24.00 -22.88
N ARG A 127 -2.62 23.06 -23.09
CA ARG A 127 -3.94 23.35 -23.68
C ARG A 127 -4.77 24.30 -22.82
N VAL A 128 -4.78 24.08 -21.50
CA VAL A 128 -5.48 24.95 -20.55
C VAL A 128 -4.88 26.37 -20.57
N MET A 129 -3.55 26.47 -20.56
CA MET A 129 -2.84 27.75 -20.62
C MET A 129 -3.03 28.46 -21.97
N ALA A 130 -3.05 27.69 -23.07
CA ALA A 130 -3.38 28.21 -24.40
C ALA A 130 -4.82 28.74 -24.47
N GLY A 131 -5.70 28.35 -23.54
CA GLY A 131 -7.12 28.66 -23.61
C GLY A 131 -7.81 27.98 -24.80
N GLN A 132 -7.19 26.91 -25.32
CA GLN A 132 -7.80 26.05 -26.33
C GLN A 132 -8.91 25.24 -25.65
N ARG A 133 -10.09 25.16 -26.28
CA ARG A 133 -11.12 24.23 -25.82
C ARG A 133 -10.52 22.84 -25.90
N THR A 134 -10.76 22.03 -24.86
CA THR A 134 -10.35 20.63 -24.78
C THR A 134 -11.22 19.73 -25.67
N GLU A 135 -11.85 20.31 -26.69
CA GLU A 135 -12.55 19.56 -27.73
C GLU A 135 -11.48 18.93 -28.61
N TRP A 136 -11.17 17.66 -28.32
CA TRP A 136 -10.29 16.78 -29.10
C TRP A 136 -10.68 16.65 -30.58
N ARG A 137 -11.76 17.31 -31.04
CA ARG A 137 -12.40 17.12 -32.35
C ARG A 137 -11.83 17.97 -33.50
N ASP A 138 -11.22 19.12 -33.24
CA ASP A 138 -11.04 20.12 -34.32
C ASP A 138 -9.61 20.24 -34.88
N MET A 139 -8.66 19.39 -34.43
CA MET A 139 -7.25 19.47 -34.88
C MET A 139 -6.89 18.59 -36.09
N ASN A 140 -7.85 17.90 -36.72
CA ASN A 140 -7.60 17.06 -37.91
C ASN A 140 -7.83 17.77 -39.26
N LEU A 141 -7.87 19.11 -39.30
CA LEU A 141 -7.82 19.83 -40.57
C LEU A 141 -6.36 19.93 -41.03
N SER A 142 -6.06 19.20 -42.10
CA SER A 142 -4.70 19.03 -42.63
C SER A 142 -4.00 20.37 -42.94
N PRO A 143 -2.66 20.46 -42.81
CA PRO A 143 -1.89 21.62 -43.27
C PRO A 143 -1.76 21.72 -44.80
N THR A 144 -2.39 20.84 -45.58
CA THR A 144 -2.12 20.72 -47.02
C THR A 144 -3.01 21.58 -47.91
N GLY A 145 -3.93 22.36 -47.34
CA GLY A 145 -4.69 23.37 -48.06
C GLY A 145 -3.89 24.65 -48.36
N ARG A 146 -2.86 24.59 -49.22
CA ARG A 146 -2.45 25.78 -49.98
C ARG A 146 -3.60 26.11 -50.93
N GLY A 147 -4.36 27.17 -50.67
CA GLY A 147 -5.30 27.64 -51.68
C GLY A 147 -6.31 28.66 -51.19
N ILE A 148 -6.08 29.89 -51.65
CA ILE A 148 -7.08 30.95 -51.86
C ILE A 148 -7.38 31.79 -50.60
N PRO A 149 -6.74 32.98 -50.45
CA PRO A 149 -7.26 34.00 -49.55
C PRO A 149 -8.68 34.37 -50.00
N PRO A 150 -9.68 34.42 -49.11
CA PRO A 150 -11.02 34.87 -49.48
C PRO A 150 -10.95 36.35 -49.89
N LYS A 151 -10.93 36.59 -51.20
CA LYS A 151 -11.37 37.85 -51.80
C LYS A 151 -12.89 37.78 -51.83
N ASP A 152 -13.55 38.50 -50.93
CA ASP A 152 -14.56 39.49 -51.30
C ASP A 152 -15.21 40.09 -50.05
N GLY A 153 -15.28 41.42 -50.03
CA GLY A 153 -15.64 42.23 -48.88
C GLY A 153 -17.14 42.32 -48.63
N SER A 154 -17.77 41.23 -48.20
CA SER A 154 -19.06 41.33 -47.51
C SER A 154 -18.80 41.60 -46.03
N ALA A 155 -18.87 42.87 -45.64
CA ALA A 155 -18.95 43.28 -44.25
C ALA A 155 -20.25 42.75 -43.62
N CYS A 156 -20.23 41.51 -43.16
CA CYS A 156 -21.17 41.06 -42.13
C CYS A 156 -20.91 41.94 -40.92
N ALA A 157 -21.84 42.84 -40.62
CA ALA A 157 -21.90 43.57 -39.37
C ALA A 157 -21.91 42.54 -38.23
N LEU A 158 -20.73 42.29 -37.66
CA LEU A 158 -20.57 41.57 -36.42
C LEU A 158 -21.34 42.37 -35.37
N SER A 159 -22.49 41.83 -34.95
CA SER A 159 -23.13 42.22 -33.71
C SER A 159 -22.06 42.34 -32.62
N PRO A 160 -22.13 43.33 -31.71
CA PRO A 160 -21.21 43.42 -30.58
C PRO A 160 -21.28 42.10 -29.83
N ASP A 161 -20.24 41.29 -29.99
CA ASP A 161 -20.27 39.87 -29.71
C ASP A 161 -20.06 39.70 -28.20
N HIS A 162 -21.13 39.94 -27.44
CA HIS A 162 -21.15 39.85 -25.97
C HIS A 162 -20.64 38.48 -25.47
N ASP A 163 -20.71 37.46 -26.33
CA ASP A 163 -20.19 36.11 -26.12
C ASP A 163 -18.64 36.04 -26.16
N ALA A 164 -17.98 36.90 -26.94
CA ALA A 164 -16.52 36.89 -27.07
C ALA A 164 -15.81 37.40 -25.80
N ASP A 165 -16.36 38.45 -25.18
CA ASP A 165 -15.86 39.01 -23.91
C ASP A 165 -16.06 38.02 -22.75
N GLU A 166 -17.17 37.29 -22.75
CA GLU A 166 -17.46 36.27 -21.74
C GLU A 166 -16.50 35.07 -21.85
N ASP A 167 -16.26 34.60 -23.08
CA ASP A 167 -15.30 33.52 -23.34
C ASP A 167 -13.87 33.93 -22.97
N LEU A 168 -13.50 35.19 -23.19
CA LEU A 168 -12.21 35.75 -22.78
C LEU A 168 -12.08 35.79 -21.25
N ALA A 169 -13.08 36.31 -20.54
CA ALA A 169 -13.11 36.35 -19.08
C ALA A 169 -12.98 34.94 -18.47
N ARG A 170 -13.66 33.95 -19.06
CA ARG A 170 -13.57 32.55 -18.65
C ARG A 170 -12.18 31.95 -18.88
N ARG A 171 -11.55 32.23 -20.01
CA ARG A 171 -10.17 31.78 -20.30
C ARG A 171 -9.18 32.39 -19.32
N ILE A 172 -9.31 33.69 -19.02
CA ILE A 172 -8.49 34.38 -18.02
C ILE A 172 -8.67 33.75 -16.64
N PHE A 173 -9.91 33.49 -16.23
CA PHE A 173 -10.19 32.85 -14.95
C PHE A 173 -9.55 31.45 -14.87
N ASN A 174 -9.72 30.61 -15.89
CA ASN A 174 -9.18 29.25 -15.89
C ASN A 174 -7.65 29.23 -15.81
N ARG A 175 -6.98 30.17 -16.48
CA ARG A 175 -5.51 30.35 -16.37
C ARG A 175 -5.12 30.77 -14.96
N ARG A 176 -5.81 31.74 -14.38
CA ARG A 176 -5.58 32.16 -12.99
C ARG A 176 -5.77 31.02 -12.00
N ALA A 177 -6.85 30.27 -12.12
CA ALA A 177 -7.12 29.13 -11.26
C ALA A 177 -6.01 28.07 -11.34
N LEU A 178 -5.54 27.74 -12.56
CA LEU A 178 -4.44 26.80 -12.77
C LEU A 178 -3.13 27.28 -12.14
N LEU A 179 -2.84 28.58 -12.21
CA LEU A 179 -1.62 29.16 -11.65
C LEU A 179 -1.67 29.35 -10.14
N LEU A 180 -2.84 29.65 -9.57
CA LEU A 180 -3.01 29.95 -8.14
C LEU A 180 -3.20 28.69 -7.29
N SER A 181 -3.96 27.71 -7.80
CA SER A 181 -4.37 26.55 -6.99
C SER A 181 -3.21 25.72 -6.43
N PRO A 182 -2.09 25.46 -7.14
CA PRO A 182 -0.97 24.73 -6.54
C PRO A 182 -0.41 25.43 -5.30
N TRP A 183 -0.27 26.76 -5.35
CA TRP A 183 0.25 27.54 -4.24
C TRP A 183 -0.72 27.59 -3.06
N VAL A 184 -2.03 27.72 -3.33
CA VAL A 184 -3.05 27.63 -2.27
C VAL A 184 -2.97 26.28 -1.57
N VAL A 185 -2.83 25.18 -2.32
CA VAL A 185 -2.70 23.83 -1.75
C VAL A 185 -1.46 23.73 -0.88
N LEU A 186 -0.29 24.19 -1.36
CA LEU A 186 0.96 24.12 -0.60
C LEU A 186 0.91 24.97 0.67
N VAL A 187 0.29 26.16 0.63
CA VAL A 187 0.08 27.01 1.81
C VAL A 187 -0.84 26.33 2.81
N CYS A 188 -2.01 25.85 2.36
CA CYS A 188 -2.97 25.16 3.23
C CYS A 188 -2.37 23.89 3.86
N PHE A 189 -1.60 23.12 3.09
CA PHE A 189 -0.93 21.92 3.57
C PHE A 189 0.14 22.25 4.63
N SER A 190 0.95 23.28 4.39
CA SER A 190 1.99 23.71 5.34
C SER A 190 1.40 24.27 6.64
N ILE A 191 0.31 25.06 6.56
CA ILE A 191 -0.45 25.51 7.73
C ILE A 191 -1.07 24.32 8.46
N GLY A 192 -1.63 23.37 7.72
CA GLY A 192 -2.21 22.14 8.25
C GLY A 192 -1.20 21.33 9.05
N MET A 193 0.05 21.24 8.60
CA MET A 193 1.13 20.60 9.36
C MET A 193 1.44 21.33 10.67
N ILE A 194 1.50 22.65 10.67
CA ILE A 194 1.73 23.44 11.90
C ILE A 194 0.58 23.22 12.89
N ALA A 195 -0.67 23.29 12.41
CA ALA A 195 -1.86 23.10 13.23
C ALA A 195 -1.98 21.66 13.76
N ALA A 196 -1.70 20.66 12.92
CA ALA A 196 -1.79 19.25 13.28
C ALA A 196 -0.76 18.86 14.34
N ARG A 197 0.44 19.49 14.34
CA ARG A 197 1.40 19.30 15.44
C ARG A 197 0.79 19.74 16.77
N ASN A 198 0.25 20.96 16.85
CA ASN A 198 -0.32 21.49 18.09
C ASN A 198 -1.48 20.62 18.59
N TYR A 199 -2.28 20.09 17.65
CA TYR A 199 -3.33 19.13 17.97
C TYR A 199 -2.77 17.81 18.53
N CYS A 200 -1.70 17.30 17.92
CA CYS A 200 -1.09 16.03 18.30
C CYS A 200 -0.29 16.07 19.60
N GLU A 201 0.29 17.22 19.97
CA GLU A 201 0.94 17.38 21.28
C GLU A 201 -0.06 17.15 22.43
N GLY A 202 -1.30 17.66 22.31
CA GLY A 202 -2.36 17.39 23.29
C GLY A 202 -2.90 15.96 23.26
N TRP A 203 -2.72 15.23 22.15
CA TRP A 203 -3.21 13.86 21.98
C TRP A 203 -2.19 12.80 22.45
N LEU A 204 -0.90 13.06 22.26
CA LEU A 204 0.19 12.17 22.65
C LEU A 204 0.26 11.97 24.18
N GLU A 205 -0.17 12.96 24.96
CA GLU A 205 -0.32 12.84 26.41
C GLU A 205 -1.36 11.77 26.81
N GLY A 206 -2.30 11.43 25.92
CA GLY A 206 -3.34 10.41 26.13
C GLY A 206 -2.95 8.98 25.74
N GLY A 207 -1.69 8.71 25.39
CA GLY A 207 -1.19 7.35 25.09
C GLY A 207 -1.62 6.76 23.74
N GLY A 208 -2.38 7.49 22.92
CA GLY A 208 -2.78 7.07 21.58
C GLY A 208 -1.69 7.33 20.54
N GLN A 209 -1.00 6.29 20.06
CA GLN A 209 -0.11 6.39 18.89
C GLN A 209 -0.90 6.43 17.58
N ASP A 210 -1.69 7.48 17.37
CA ASP A 210 -2.37 7.67 16.10
C ASP A 210 -1.37 7.93 14.97
N PHE A 211 -1.53 7.21 13.85
CA PHE A 211 -0.71 7.35 12.66
C PHE A 211 -0.60 8.79 12.17
N ALA A 212 -1.72 9.53 12.23
CA ALA A 212 -1.77 10.93 11.86
C ALA A 212 -0.78 11.74 12.69
N CYS A 213 -0.71 11.51 14.00
CA CYS A 213 0.24 12.22 14.86
C CYS A 213 1.68 11.79 14.65
N ALA A 214 1.95 10.52 14.36
CA ALA A 214 3.28 10.07 13.94
C ALA A 214 3.73 10.69 12.61
N PHE A 215 2.79 11.03 11.72
CA PHE A 215 3.08 11.73 10.47
C PHE A 215 3.45 13.21 10.69
N PHE A 216 2.86 13.84 11.72
CA PHE A 216 3.11 15.24 12.07
C PHE A 216 4.19 15.44 13.14
N ASP A 217 4.70 14.36 13.75
CA ASP A 217 5.82 14.41 14.67
C ASP A 217 7.05 15.04 13.99
N PRO A 218 7.55 16.19 14.48
CA PRO A 218 8.78 16.84 14.01
C PRO A 218 9.99 15.92 13.93
N ALA A 219 10.06 14.93 14.83
CA ALA A 219 11.15 13.98 14.95
C ALA A 219 11.03 12.80 14.01
N ALA A 220 9.81 12.48 13.58
CA ALA A 220 9.56 11.39 12.67
C ALA A 220 10.30 11.59 11.35
N ARG A 221 10.94 10.51 10.89
CA ARG A 221 11.63 10.46 9.60
C ARG A 221 10.71 10.88 8.46
N LEU A 222 9.49 10.35 8.45
CA LEU A 222 8.49 10.59 7.42
C LEU A 222 8.15 12.09 7.30
N ASN A 223 7.99 12.78 8.44
CA ASN A 223 7.75 14.21 8.47
C ASN A 223 8.91 14.99 7.84
N ARG A 224 10.16 14.66 8.18
CA ARG A 224 11.34 15.32 7.57
C ARG A 224 11.38 15.15 6.05
N VAL A 225 11.13 13.94 5.55
CA VAL A 225 11.13 13.68 4.10
C VAL A 225 9.94 14.39 3.42
N LEU A 226 8.78 14.45 4.07
CA LEU A 226 7.63 15.21 3.58
C LEU A 226 7.94 16.71 3.48
N ARG A 227 8.53 17.31 4.51
CA ARG A 227 8.96 18.73 4.50
C ARG A 227 9.87 19.02 3.31
N PHE A 228 10.85 18.16 3.08
CA PHE A 228 11.73 18.28 1.92
C PHE A 228 10.97 18.11 0.59
N THR A 229 10.01 17.19 0.54
CA THR A 229 9.18 16.97 -0.65
C THR A 229 8.32 18.19 -0.98
N ILE A 230 7.72 18.85 0.02
CA ILE A 230 6.97 20.11 -0.15
C ILE A 230 7.90 21.19 -0.70
N PHE A 231 9.10 21.32 -0.13
CA PHE A 231 10.11 22.24 -0.62
C PHE A 231 10.45 21.97 -2.09
N LEU A 232 10.68 20.71 -2.45
CA LEU A 232 11.02 20.30 -3.81
C LEU A 232 9.92 20.65 -4.81
N ILE A 233 8.65 20.36 -4.48
CA ILE A 233 7.50 20.71 -5.31
C ILE A 233 7.35 22.24 -5.41
N SER A 234 7.62 22.96 -4.33
CA SER A 234 7.60 24.43 -4.33
C SER A 234 8.68 25.00 -5.25
N MET A 235 9.88 24.41 -5.29
CA MET A 235 10.97 24.79 -6.19
C MET A 235 10.65 24.49 -7.65
N GLN A 236 10.04 23.33 -7.93
CA GLN A 236 9.56 23.00 -9.28
C GLN A 236 8.44 23.95 -9.73
N GLY A 237 7.47 24.25 -8.86
CA GLY A 237 6.41 25.21 -9.12
C GLY A 237 6.95 26.61 -9.39
N LEU A 238 7.96 27.04 -8.62
CA LEU A 238 8.63 28.32 -8.81
C LEU A 238 9.41 28.35 -10.14
N GLN A 239 10.11 27.29 -10.51
CA GLN A 239 10.80 27.21 -11.79
C GLN A 239 9.82 27.37 -12.96
N VAL A 240 8.68 26.67 -12.91
CA VAL A 240 7.59 26.79 -13.90
C VAL A 240 7.08 28.23 -13.93
N PHE A 241 6.84 28.84 -12.77
CA PHE A 241 6.43 30.23 -12.65
C PHE A 241 7.42 31.20 -13.32
N LEU A 242 8.71 31.07 -13.02
CA LEU A 242 9.78 31.91 -13.58
C LEU A 242 9.94 31.73 -15.10
N ALA A 243 9.72 30.50 -15.61
CA ALA A 243 9.77 30.23 -17.04
C ALA A 243 8.58 30.85 -17.80
N LEU A 244 7.39 30.84 -17.18
CA LEU A 244 6.17 31.44 -17.72
C LEU A 244 6.21 32.98 -17.67
N PHE A 245 6.83 33.55 -16.63
CA PHE A 245 6.86 34.99 -16.37
C PHE A 245 8.29 35.52 -16.25
N PRO A 246 9.09 35.55 -17.34
CA PRO A 246 10.51 35.91 -17.27
C PRO A 246 10.79 37.34 -16.77
N LYS A 247 9.83 38.26 -16.91
CA LYS A 247 9.92 39.66 -16.46
C LYS A 247 8.93 39.95 -15.32
N TRP A 248 8.63 38.95 -14.49
CA TRP A 248 7.71 39.07 -13.35
C TRP A 248 8.06 40.25 -12.42
N TYR A 249 9.35 40.50 -12.20
CA TYR A 249 9.84 41.58 -11.32
C TYR A 249 9.49 42.98 -11.85
N VAL A 250 9.47 43.16 -13.17
CA VAL A 250 9.04 44.43 -13.82
C VAL A 250 7.54 44.65 -13.57
N ALA A 251 6.75 43.58 -13.71
CA ALA A 251 5.31 43.65 -13.48
C ALA A 251 4.97 43.99 -12.02
N ILE A 252 5.72 43.45 -11.04
CA ILE A 252 5.54 43.81 -9.62
C ILE A 252 6.00 45.24 -9.36
N ALA A 253 7.15 45.65 -9.89
CA ALA A 253 7.70 46.99 -9.67
C ALA A 253 6.79 48.10 -10.22
N GLN A 254 6.07 47.81 -11.31
CA GLN A 254 5.19 48.75 -12.00
C GLN A 254 3.71 48.54 -11.70
N ALA A 255 3.34 47.50 -10.94
CA ALA A 255 1.98 47.34 -10.46
C ALA A 255 1.65 48.59 -9.63
N ARG A 256 0.62 49.34 -10.02
CA ARG A 256 0.18 50.55 -9.29
C ARG A 256 0.16 50.21 -7.81
N PHE A 257 0.92 50.95 -6.99
CA PHE A 257 1.30 50.68 -5.59
C PHE A 257 0.10 50.28 -4.71
N THR A 258 -0.37 49.06 -4.89
CA THR A 258 -1.33 48.42 -4.02
C THR A 258 -0.51 47.83 -2.89
N CYS A 259 -0.97 48.01 -1.66
CA CYS A 259 -0.35 47.42 -0.46
C CYS A 259 0.03 45.95 -0.67
N LEU A 260 -0.78 45.21 -1.45
CA LEU A 260 -0.54 43.83 -1.86
C LEU A 260 0.77 43.60 -2.65
N GLY A 261 1.15 44.49 -3.56
CA GLY A 261 2.38 44.38 -4.36
C GLY A 261 3.64 44.61 -3.52
N LEU A 262 3.60 45.60 -2.63
CA LEU A 262 4.67 45.86 -1.66
C LEU A 262 4.81 44.72 -0.65
N LEU A 263 3.68 44.19 -0.16
CA LEU A 263 3.66 43.03 0.73
C LEU A 263 4.23 41.79 0.04
N ALA A 264 3.80 41.49 -1.19
CA ALA A 264 4.32 40.38 -1.98
C ALA A 264 5.84 40.49 -2.17
N LEU A 265 6.33 41.70 -2.48
CA LEU A 265 7.75 41.98 -2.67
C LEU A 265 8.55 41.79 -1.38
N LEU A 266 8.06 42.36 -0.26
CA LEU A 266 8.72 42.28 1.03
C LEU A 266 8.76 40.84 1.52
N CYS A 267 7.63 40.15 1.48
CA CYS A 267 7.52 38.74 1.84
C CYS A 267 8.45 37.88 0.97
N PHE A 268 8.46 38.09 -0.35
CA PHE A 268 9.34 37.33 -1.23
C PHE A 268 10.83 37.60 -0.94
N SER A 269 11.24 38.86 -0.82
CA SER A 269 12.64 39.23 -0.58
C SER A 269 13.16 38.65 0.74
N LEU A 270 12.38 38.77 1.82
CA LEU A 270 12.74 38.20 3.13
C LEU A 270 12.78 36.67 3.07
N THR A 271 11.73 36.05 2.52
CA THR A 271 11.66 34.58 2.44
C THR A 271 12.75 33.99 1.58
N GLN A 272 13.18 34.65 0.50
CA GLN A 272 14.30 34.19 -0.32
C GLN A 272 15.62 34.20 0.45
N ILE A 273 15.90 35.25 1.22
CA ILE A 273 17.12 35.33 2.02
C ILE A 273 17.13 34.20 3.06
N PHE A 274 16.03 34.02 3.80
CA PHE A 274 15.92 32.96 4.79
C PHE A 274 15.88 31.56 4.17
N ALA A 275 15.24 31.37 3.02
CA ALA A 275 15.22 30.10 2.29
C ALA A 275 16.60 29.75 1.77
N SER A 276 17.31 30.70 1.16
CA SER A 276 18.68 30.50 0.69
C SER A 276 19.62 30.20 1.84
N LEU A 277 19.55 30.96 2.94
CA LEU A 277 20.33 30.70 4.14
C LEU A 277 20.01 29.32 4.71
N ARG A 278 18.73 28.95 4.79
CA ARG A 278 18.30 27.65 5.29
C ARG A 278 18.79 26.51 4.40
N ILE A 279 18.71 26.64 3.08
CA ILE A 279 19.26 25.68 2.12
C ILE A 279 20.77 25.56 2.30
N CYS A 280 21.48 26.68 2.45
CA CYS A 280 22.93 26.68 2.72
C CYS A 280 23.25 25.98 4.04
N ILE A 281 22.52 26.26 5.12
CA ILE A 281 22.67 25.58 6.41
C ILE A 281 22.39 24.08 6.25
N TRP A 282 21.35 23.72 5.51
CA TRP A 282 20.97 22.33 5.27
C TRP A 282 22.05 21.58 4.47
N LEU A 283 22.66 22.22 3.48
CA LEU A 283 23.74 21.63 2.69
C LEU A 283 25.07 21.58 3.45
N ALA A 284 25.40 22.62 4.24
CA ALA A 284 26.71 22.81 4.81
C ALA A 284 26.89 22.24 6.23
N VAL A 285 25.83 22.19 7.04
CA VAL A 285 25.95 21.85 8.47
C VAL A 285 25.42 20.43 8.73
N PRO A 286 26.29 19.46 9.03
CA PRO A 286 25.82 18.15 9.44
C PRO A 286 25.09 18.25 10.79
N LEU A 287 23.88 17.68 10.88
CA LEU A 287 22.98 17.80 12.04
C LEU A 287 23.65 17.43 13.39
N ARG A 288 24.66 16.56 13.37
CA ARG A 288 25.46 16.18 14.55
C ARG A 288 26.20 17.35 15.19
N MET A 289 26.65 18.33 14.40
CA MET A 289 27.30 19.53 14.96
C MET A 289 26.30 20.44 15.69
N LEU A 290 25.03 20.46 15.26
CA LEU A 290 23.99 21.24 15.92
C LEU A 290 23.55 20.64 17.27
N GLN A 291 23.56 19.30 17.39
CA GLN A 291 23.28 18.62 18.67
C GLN A 291 24.32 18.91 19.75
N GLN A 292 25.57 19.20 19.38
CA GLN A 292 26.60 19.58 20.36
C GLN A 292 26.38 20.99 20.94
N VAL A 293 25.55 21.82 20.31
CA VAL A 293 25.23 23.20 20.76
C VAL A 293 23.94 23.25 21.59
N GLU A 294 23.22 22.13 21.70
CA GLU A 294 21.97 22.01 22.46
C GLU A 294 22.03 22.48 23.94
N PRO A 295 23.16 22.36 24.69
CA PRO A 295 23.24 22.86 26.06
C PRO A 295 23.06 24.38 26.20
N PHE A 296 23.26 25.15 25.11
CA PHE A 296 23.29 26.61 25.15
C PHE A 296 21.96 27.30 24.77
N LEU A 297 20.97 26.58 24.24
CA LEU A 297 19.78 27.19 23.58
C LEU A 297 18.45 27.06 24.36
N GLY A 298 18.46 26.59 25.61
CA GLY A 298 17.28 26.54 26.49
C GLY A 298 16.36 25.34 26.25
N SER A 299 15.30 25.22 27.07
CA SER A 299 14.50 24.00 27.28
C SER A 299 13.60 23.56 26.12
N MET A 300 13.51 24.33 25.03
CA MET A 300 12.76 23.90 23.85
C MET A 300 13.66 23.00 23.01
N SER A 301 13.26 21.75 22.76
CA SER A 301 14.07 20.84 21.94
C SER A 301 14.39 21.50 20.60
N LEU A 302 15.68 21.54 20.23
CA LEU A 302 16.19 22.19 19.01
C LEU A 302 15.43 21.69 17.76
N GLN A 303 14.99 20.43 17.81
CA GLN A 303 14.20 19.77 16.78
C GLN A 303 12.84 20.44 16.53
N ASN A 304 12.15 20.87 17.59
CA ASN A 304 10.87 21.57 17.49
C ASN A 304 11.03 22.96 16.89
N GLN A 305 12.12 23.66 17.23
CA GLN A 305 12.44 24.96 16.65
C GLN A 305 12.73 24.84 15.14
N HIS A 306 13.52 23.84 14.73
CA HIS A 306 13.78 23.59 13.32
C HIS A 306 12.51 23.23 12.54
N TYR A 307 11.60 22.45 13.12
CA TYR A 307 10.32 22.13 12.50
C TYR A 307 9.46 23.37 12.27
N LEU A 308 9.24 24.17 13.31
CA LEU A 308 8.46 25.40 13.19
C LEU A 308 9.09 26.36 12.19
N PHE A 309 10.40 26.48 12.23
CA PHE A 309 11.14 27.32 11.29
C PHE A 309 10.98 26.84 9.85
N ASP A 310 11.19 25.54 9.58
CA ASP A 310 11.03 24.95 8.24
C ASP A 310 9.60 25.16 7.72
N CYS A 311 8.59 24.79 8.49
CA CYS A 311 7.19 24.91 8.10
C CYS A 311 6.76 26.36 7.90
N SER A 312 7.19 27.27 8.77
CA SER A 312 6.88 28.71 8.65
C SER A 312 7.55 29.29 7.41
N LEU A 313 8.82 28.94 7.18
CA LEU A 313 9.58 29.40 6.02
C LEU A 313 8.95 28.92 4.70
N TYR A 314 8.56 27.64 4.61
CA TYR A 314 7.87 27.11 3.43
C TYR A 314 6.49 27.73 3.24
N THR A 315 5.74 27.94 4.32
CA THR A 315 4.44 28.62 4.28
C THR A 315 4.59 30.04 3.76
N LEU A 316 5.53 30.81 4.30
CA LEU A 316 5.81 32.18 3.88
C LEU A 316 6.33 32.24 2.44
N PHE A 317 7.16 31.28 2.02
CA PHE A 317 7.63 31.15 0.64
C PHE A 317 6.46 30.87 -0.32
N ALA A 318 5.64 29.86 -0.05
CA ALA A 318 4.49 29.54 -0.89
C ALA A 318 3.46 30.67 -0.92
N LEU A 319 3.25 31.34 0.22
CA LEU A 319 2.39 32.52 0.33
C LEU A 319 2.93 33.70 -0.47
N SER A 320 4.25 33.96 -0.43
CA SER A 320 4.84 35.05 -1.21
C SER A 320 4.68 34.80 -2.71
N VAL A 321 4.91 33.57 -3.19
CA VAL A 321 4.67 33.20 -4.59
C VAL A 321 3.19 33.25 -4.96
N LEU A 322 2.28 32.86 -4.06
CA LEU A 322 0.84 33.02 -4.25
C LEU A 322 0.48 34.51 -4.44
N LEU A 323 0.95 35.39 -3.55
CA LEU A 323 0.69 36.83 -3.63
C LEU A 323 1.27 37.43 -4.92
N MET A 324 2.49 37.05 -5.30
CA MET A 324 3.08 37.45 -6.57
C MET A 324 2.23 37.00 -7.76
N THR A 325 1.77 35.74 -7.76
CA THR A 325 0.91 35.20 -8.81
C THR A 325 -0.40 35.98 -8.90
N ILE A 326 -1.01 36.35 -7.77
CA ILE A 326 -2.21 37.20 -7.74
C ILE A 326 -1.94 38.56 -8.41
N VAL A 327 -0.83 39.22 -8.08
CA VAL A 327 -0.48 40.55 -8.63
C VAL A 327 -0.17 40.47 -10.13
N ILE A 328 0.63 39.49 -10.55
CA ILE A 328 1.13 39.31 -11.92
C ILE A 328 0.04 38.86 -12.88
N THR A 329 -0.90 38.03 -12.42
CA THR A 329 -1.99 37.56 -13.27
C THR A 329 -3.12 38.57 -13.45
N ARG A 330 -3.05 39.75 -12.81
CA ARG A 330 -3.97 40.86 -13.10
C ARG A 330 -3.82 41.32 -14.56
N ALA A 331 -4.94 41.74 -15.15
CA ALA A 331 -5.02 42.03 -16.59
C ALA A 331 -4.11 43.21 -17.01
N ASP A 332 -3.93 44.17 -16.12
CA ASP A 332 -3.03 45.32 -16.26
C ASP A 332 -1.54 44.96 -16.19
N ASN A 333 -1.20 43.88 -15.46
CA ASN A 333 0.18 43.50 -15.21
C ASN A 333 0.70 42.40 -16.14
N ILE A 334 -0.17 41.49 -16.61
CA ILE A 334 0.25 40.29 -17.34
C ILE A 334 1.10 40.60 -18.59
N GLY A 335 0.81 41.68 -19.32
CA GLY A 335 1.59 42.08 -20.49
C GLY A 335 3.04 42.48 -20.16
N ARG A 336 3.30 42.97 -18.94
CA ARG A 336 4.63 43.41 -18.49
C ARG A 336 5.53 42.26 -18.05
N THR A 337 4.93 41.11 -17.74
CA THR A 337 5.63 39.92 -17.22
C THR A 337 6.46 39.19 -18.29
N GLY A 338 6.34 39.58 -19.56
CA GLY A 338 6.90 38.84 -20.70
C GLY A 338 6.15 37.54 -21.01
N PHE A 339 4.97 37.34 -20.42
CA PHE A 339 4.06 36.26 -20.78
C PHE A 339 3.66 36.37 -22.26
N SER A 340 3.82 35.28 -23.01
CA SER A 340 3.53 35.25 -24.44
C SER A 340 2.79 33.99 -24.82
N MET A 341 1.62 34.15 -25.44
CA MET A 341 0.83 33.04 -25.97
C MET A 341 1.59 32.28 -27.07
N LYS A 342 2.41 32.97 -27.85
CA LYS A 342 3.27 32.36 -28.88
C LYS A 342 4.22 31.34 -28.25
N ARG A 343 4.86 31.73 -27.14
CA ARG A 343 5.77 30.84 -26.39
C ARG A 343 5.06 29.61 -25.82
N LEU A 344 3.82 29.76 -25.34
CA LEU A 344 3.03 28.62 -24.85
C LEU A 344 2.63 27.64 -25.96
N GLY A 345 2.53 28.11 -27.20
CA GLY A 345 2.28 27.26 -28.37
C GLY A 345 3.51 26.48 -28.84
N GLU A 346 4.71 26.89 -28.43
CA GLU A 346 5.96 26.22 -28.83
C GLU A 346 6.16 24.92 -28.04
N THR A 347 6.08 23.77 -28.70
CA THR A 347 6.36 22.46 -28.08
C THR A 347 7.77 22.38 -27.50
N SER A 348 8.76 22.97 -28.19
CA SER A 348 10.15 23.03 -27.71
C SER A 348 10.31 23.80 -26.39
N PHE A 349 9.43 24.75 -26.07
CA PHE A 349 9.44 25.44 -24.79
C PHE A 349 9.06 24.48 -23.66
N TRP A 350 7.98 23.72 -23.82
CA TRP A 350 7.50 22.76 -22.83
C TRP A 350 8.47 21.60 -22.63
N SER A 351 9.02 21.07 -23.71
CA SER A 351 10.05 20.02 -23.63
C SER A 351 11.27 20.45 -22.83
N ARG A 352 11.79 21.66 -23.09
CA ARG A 352 12.90 22.23 -22.32
C ARG A 352 12.51 22.51 -20.86
N LEU A 353 11.30 23.01 -20.63
CA LEU A 353 10.80 23.30 -19.28
C LEU A 353 10.70 22.00 -18.47
N ASN A 354 10.05 20.99 -19.02
CA ASN A 354 9.89 19.69 -18.41
C ASN A 354 11.24 19.03 -18.10
N ALA A 355 12.15 18.97 -19.08
CA ALA A 355 13.52 18.48 -18.87
C ALA A 355 14.23 19.24 -17.73
N SER A 356 14.12 20.57 -17.71
CA SER A 356 14.73 21.39 -16.65
C SER A 356 14.11 21.13 -15.26
N THR A 357 12.82 20.79 -15.22
CA THR A 357 12.09 20.45 -13.98
C THR A 357 12.43 19.08 -13.45
N GLN A 358 12.61 18.09 -14.33
CA GLN A 358 13.12 16.77 -13.93
C GLN A 358 14.58 16.84 -13.47
N TRP A 359 15.40 17.66 -14.14
CA TRP A 359 16.78 17.84 -13.73
C TRP A 359 16.89 18.53 -12.36
N LEU A 360 16.10 19.59 -12.11
CA LEU A 360 16.08 20.28 -10.82
C LEU A 360 15.72 19.32 -9.69
N TRP A 361 14.74 18.45 -9.95
CA TRP A 361 14.35 17.39 -9.03
C TRP A 361 15.48 16.41 -8.73
N LEU A 362 16.12 15.88 -9.79
CA LEU A 362 17.24 14.96 -9.66
C LEU A 362 18.42 15.60 -8.91
N LEU A 363 18.72 16.88 -9.18
CA LEU A 363 19.77 17.62 -8.48
C LEU A 363 19.51 17.65 -6.97
N PHE A 364 18.30 18.07 -6.56
CA PHE A 364 17.97 18.17 -5.14
C PHE A 364 17.93 16.80 -4.45
N LEU A 365 17.49 15.75 -5.15
CA LEU A 365 17.58 14.37 -4.66
C LEU A 365 19.02 13.95 -4.41
N VAL A 366 19.91 14.21 -5.38
CA VAL A 366 21.34 13.89 -5.27
C VAL A 366 21.99 14.67 -4.13
N LEU A 367 21.71 15.98 -4.02
CA LEU A 367 22.23 16.82 -2.95
C LEU A 367 21.76 16.34 -1.56
N GLN A 368 20.48 15.99 -1.43
CA GLN A 368 19.96 15.40 -0.19
C GLN A 368 20.59 14.03 0.09
N GLY A 369 20.78 13.21 -0.94
CA GLY A 369 21.45 11.92 -0.84
C GLY A 369 22.86 12.09 -0.27
N PHE A 370 23.67 12.98 -0.85
CA PHE A 370 25.00 13.31 -0.35
C PHE A 370 24.97 13.85 1.08
N HIS A 371 24.10 14.80 1.38
CA HIS A 371 23.94 15.33 2.74
C HIS A 371 23.61 14.21 3.74
N ASN A 372 22.67 13.33 3.40
CA ASN A 372 22.27 12.22 4.26
C ASN A 372 23.39 11.16 4.39
N ILE A 373 24.19 10.92 3.36
CA ILE A 373 25.36 10.03 3.43
C ILE A 373 26.35 10.58 4.46
N ILE A 374 26.66 11.87 4.38
CA ILE A 374 27.60 12.54 5.29
C ILE A 374 27.06 12.57 6.73
N THR A 375 25.76 12.82 6.92
CA THR A 375 25.18 13.04 8.26
C THR A 375 24.71 11.78 8.97
N LYS A 376 24.15 10.83 8.23
CA LYS A 376 23.43 9.65 8.76
C LYS A 376 23.88 8.32 8.16
N GLY A 377 24.83 8.33 7.22
CA GLY A 377 25.30 7.15 6.51
C GLY A 377 24.45 6.75 5.30
N VAL A 378 24.99 5.83 4.50
CA VAL A 378 24.41 5.39 3.22
C VAL A 378 23.03 4.75 3.38
N GLY A 379 22.83 3.89 4.39
CA GLY A 379 21.55 3.23 4.64
C GLY A 379 20.41 4.23 4.89
N SER A 380 20.67 5.25 5.72
CA SER A 380 19.72 6.33 5.99
C SER A 380 19.45 7.17 4.74
N ALA A 381 20.47 7.49 3.96
CA ALA A 381 20.32 8.25 2.72
C ALA A 381 19.48 7.52 1.69
N HIS A 382 19.77 6.23 1.47
CA HIS A 382 19.01 5.39 0.55
C HIS A 382 17.55 5.31 0.97
N SER A 383 17.31 5.02 2.25
CA SER A 383 15.97 4.95 2.81
C SER A 383 15.18 6.27 2.69
N ASP A 384 15.82 7.43 2.89
CA ASP A 384 15.17 8.75 2.69
C ASP A 384 14.82 8.97 1.21
N ALA A 385 15.73 8.61 0.29
CA ALA A 385 15.48 8.70 -1.16
C ALA A 385 14.31 7.81 -1.60
N VAL A 386 14.19 6.62 -1.00
CA VAL A 386 13.05 5.72 -1.22
C VAL A 386 11.75 6.35 -0.75
N VAL A 387 11.69 6.80 0.51
CA VAL A 387 10.46 7.42 1.06
C VAL A 387 10.07 8.64 0.22
N GLN A 388 11.05 9.40 -0.24
CA GLN A 388 10.81 10.55 -1.11
C GLN A 388 10.33 10.15 -2.51
N SER A 389 10.85 9.07 -3.08
CA SER A 389 10.37 8.54 -4.37
C SER A 389 8.88 8.16 -4.32
N ILE A 390 8.35 7.84 -3.14
CA ILE A 390 6.93 7.60 -2.90
C ILE A 390 6.21 8.92 -2.63
N LEU A 391 6.66 9.72 -1.67
CA LEU A 391 5.97 10.94 -1.24
C LEU A 391 5.87 12.01 -2.33
N HIS A 392 6.89 12.17 -3.18
CA HIS A 392 6.90 13.20 -4.22
C HIS A 392 5.80 13.01 -5.27
N PRO A 393 5.67 11.84 -5.92
CA PRO A 393 4.57 11.57 -6.83
C PRO A 393 3.21 11.65 -6.15
N LEU A 394 3.09 11.18 -4.90
CA LEU A 394 1.85 11.27 -4.13
C LEU A 394 1.41 12.73 -3.94
N LEU A 395 2.32 13.58 -3.46
CA LEU A 395 2.03 14.98 -3.18
C LEU A 395 1.79 15.77 -4.48
N MET A 396 2.53 15.45 -5.55
CA MET A 396 2.31 16.04 -6.87
C MET A 396 0.92 15.68 -7.41
N ALA A 397 0.53 14.40 -7.32
CA ALA A 397 -0.81 13.94 -7.73
C ALA A 397 -1.92 14.61 -6.89
N PHE A 398 -1.69 14.80 -5.59
CA PHE A 398 -2.59 15.54 -4.73
C PHE A 398 -2.76 17.00 -5.18
N VAL A 399 -1.66 17.72 -5.39
CA VAL A 399 -1.66 19.11 -5.87
C VAL A 399 -2.35 19.22 -7.23
N CYS A 400 -2.05 18.32 -8.16
CA CYS A 400 -2.69 18.27 -9.49
C CYS A 400 -4.18 17.96 -9.40
N THR A 401 -4.58 17.04 -8.52
CA THR A 401 -5.99 16.69 -8.27
C THR A 401 -6.76 17.91 -7.81
N VAL A 402 -6.29 18.59 -6.77
CA VAL A 402 -6.98 19.77 -6.22
C VAL A 402 -7.02 20.88 -7.26
N THR A 403 -5.93 21.09 -8.00
CA THR A 403 -5.86 22.06 -9.09
C THR A 403 -6.92 21.78 -10.16
N PHE A 404 -7.05 20.52 -10.57
CA PHE A 404 -8.06 20.10 -11.54
C PHE A 404 -9.48 20.24 -11.02
N VAL A 405 -9.72 19.92 -9.74
CA VAL A 405 -11.03 20.12 -9.08
C VAL A 405 -11.39 21.60 -9.05
N VAL A 406 -10.49 22.47 -8.61
CA VAL A 406 -10.69 23.94 -8.60
C VAL A 406 -10.99 24.44 -10.02
N GLN A 407 -10.26 23.94 -11.02
CA GLN A 407 -10.48 24.29 -12.43
C GLN A 407 -11.83 23.77 -12.96
N LYS A 408 -12.28 22.61 -12.51
CA LYS A 408 -13.60 22.09 -12.90
C LYS A 408 -14.71 22.91 -12.27
N ILE A 409 -14.61 23.22 -10.98
CA ILE A 409 -15.56 24.07 -10.25
C ILE A 409 -15.64 25.44 -10.93
N SER A 410 -14.49 26.03 -11.29
CA SER A 410 -14.47 27.34 -11.94
C SER A 410 -15.14 27.37 -13.30
N ARG A 411 -15.05 26.29 -14.07
CA ARG A 411 -15.72 26.18 -15.37
C ARG A 411 -17.23 26.23 -15.25
N TYR A 412 -17.81 25.82 -14.12
CA TYR A 412 -19.25 25.92 -13.84
C TYR A 412 -19.64 27.32 -13.33
N GLY A 413 -18.72 28.01 -12.66
CA GLY A 413 -18.97 29.31 -12.02
C GLY A 413 -18.97 30.53 -12.94
N ALA A 414 -18.34 30.48 -14.12
CA ALA A 414 -18.16 31.69 -14.95
C ALA A 414 -19.46 32.36 -15.44
N LYS A 415 -20.57 31.62 -15.53
CA LYS A 415 -21.88 32.13 -15.99
C LYS A 415 -22.89 32.37 -14.87
N ARG A 416 -22.59 31.97 -13.64
CA ARG A 416 -23.61 31.84 -12.58
C ARG A 416 -23.22 32.63 -11.32
N PRO A 417 -24.18 33.32 -10.68
CA PRO A 417 -23.89 34.21 -9.57
C PRO A 417 -23.21 33.47 -8.40
N LEU A 418 -22.33 34.17 -7.69
CA LEU A 418 -21.63 33.78 -6.44
C LEU A 418 -22.40 32.78 -5.54
N PRO A 419 -23.74 32.90 -5.32
CA PRO A 419 -24.55 31.92 -4.61
C PRO A 419 -24.41 30.46 -5.06
N ILE A 420 -24.10 30.15 -6.32
CA ILE A 420 -23.95 28.75 -6.76
C ILE A 420 -22.59 28.15 -6.34
N GLN A 421 -21.54 28.97 -6.25
CA GLN A 421 -20.27 28.52 -5.68
C GLN A 421 -20.38 28.30 -4.17
N MET A 422 -21.08 29.21 -3.48
CA MET A 422 -21.47 29.04 -2.08
C MET A 422 -22.33 27.78 -1.90
N LEU A 423 -23.28 27.51 -2.82
CA LEU A 423 -24.11 26.31 -2.80
C LEU A 423 -23.27 25.03 -2.89
N MET A 424 -22.15 25.01 -3.63
CA MET A 424 -21.26 23.83 -3.69
C MET A 424 -20.51 23.60 -2.38
N VAL A 425 -20.04 24.67 -1.72
CA VAL A 425 -19.41 24.58 -0.39
C VAL A 425 -20.45 24.16 0.64
N VAL A 426 -21.62 24.78 0.64
CA VAL A 426 -22.75 24.42 1.51
C VAL A 426 -23.21 22.99 1.24
N ALA A 427 -23.24 22.53 -0.01
CA ALA A 427 -23.58 21.15 -0.38
C ALA A 427 -22.53 20.13 0.08
N SER A 428 -21.28 20.54 0.31
CA SER A 428 -20.26 19.65 0.88
C SER A 428 -20.47 19.36 2.37
N LEU A 429 -21.21 20.22 3.10
CA LEU A 429 -21.51 20.05 4.52
C LEU A 429 -22.48 18.88 4.79
N PRO A 430 -23.62 18.73 4.07
CA PRO A 430 -24.42 17.52 4.10
C PRO A 430 -23.63 16.26 3.75
N CYS A 431 -22.75 16.30 2.73
CA CYS A 431 -21.90 15.15 2.42
C CYS A 431 -20.97 14.80 3.58
N LEU A 432 -20.43 15.79 4.29
CA LEU A 432 -19.58 15.56 5.46
C LEU A 432 -20.39 14.97 6.62
N PHE A 433 -21.60 15.48 6.87
CA PHE A 433 -22.51 14.95 7.87
C PHE A 433 -22.89 13.49 7.57
N VAL A 434 -23.27 13.18 6.32
CA VAL A 434 -23.57 11.81 5.88
C VAL A 434 -22.34 10.91 6.00
N ALA A 435 -21.15 11.38 5.63
CA ALA A 435 -19.91 10.64 5.81
C ALA A 435 -19.64 10.35 7.28
N CYS A 436 -19.77 11.35 8.17
CA CYS A 436 -19.65 11.17 9.61
C CYS A 436 -20.65 10.15 10.15
N TYR A 437 -21.91 10.22 9.69
CA TYR A 437 -22.97 9.31 10.11
C TYR A 437 -22.70 7.87 9.66
N LEU A 438 -22.41 7.64 8.37
CA LEU A 438 -22.07 6.33 7.82
C LEU A 438 -20.85 5.72 8.51
N CYS A 439 -19.79 6.49 8.69
CA CYS A 439 -18.59 6.03 9.38
C CYS A 439 -18.82 5.80 10.87
N SER A 440 -19.76 6.50 11.52
CA SER A 440 -20.15 6.21 12.91
C SER A 440 -20.98 4.93 13.02
N PHE A 441 -21.84 4.68 12.02
CA PHE A 441 -22.70 3.50 11.96
C PHE A 441 -21.91 2.22 11.75
N VAL A 442 -20.87 2.23 10.92
CA VAL A 442 -19.96 1.10 10.69
C VAL A 442 -19.12 0.72 11.93
N LYS A 443 -19.16 1.51 13.00
CA LYS A 443 -18.09 1.59 13.98
C LYS A 443 -18.58 1.41 15.42
N GLU A 444 -19.66 0.67 15.63
CA GLU A 444 -20.28 0.42 16.94
C GLU A 444 -19.39 -0.35 17.95
N THR A 445 -18.06 -0.44 17.75
CA THR A 445 -17.16 -1.29 18.53
C THR A 445 -16.02 -0.58 19.28
N GLY A 446 -16.21 0.67 19.75
CA GLY A 446 -15.47 1.18 20.93
C GLY A 446 -14.15 1.94 20.77
N GLU A 447 -13.44 1.92 19.64
CA GLU A 447 -12.17 2.68 19.48
C GLU A 447 -12.40 4.00 18.71
N GLY A 448 -11.57 5.05 18.80
CA GLY A 448 -11.81 6.44 18.31
C GLY A 448 -12.22 6.61 16.83
N LYS A 449 -12.91 7.72 16.47
CA LYS A 449 -13.47 7.92 15.09
C LYS A 449 -12.33 8.06 14.07
N PRO A 450 -12.17 7.16 13.08
CA PRO A 450 -11.14 7.31 12.08
C PRO A 450 -11.47 8.50 11.17
N LEU A 451 -10.85 9.65 11.45
CA LEU A 451 -10.99 10.87 10.67
C LEU A 451 -10.71 10.61 9.18
N LEU A 452 -9.74 9.74 8.90
CA LEU A 452 -9.34 9.38 7.54
C LEU A 452 -10.49 8.73 6.77
N LEU A 453 -11.21 7.77 7.38
CA LEU A 453 -12.35 7.10 6.77
C LEU A 453 -13.46 8.09 6.39
N VAL A 454 -13.78 9.03 7.30
CA VAL A 454 -14.74 10.11 7.05
C VAL A 454 -14.32 10.97 5.87
N VAL A 455 -13.04 11.34 5.78
CA VAL A 455 -12.53 12.14 4.66
C VAL A 455 -12.67 11.39 3.33
N PHE A 456 -12.35 10.09 3.27
CA PHE A 456 -12.50 9.29 2.06
C PHE A 456 -13.96 9.19 1.60
N VAL A 457 -14.88 8.90 2.51
CA VAL A 457 -16.32 8.83 2.21
C VAL A 457 -16.86 10.20 1.79
N TRP A 458 -16.43 11.27 2.46
CA TRP A 458 -16.79 12.64 2.11
C TRP A 458 -16.33 13.04 0.71
N LEU A 459 -15.07 12.75 0.36
CA LEU A 459 -14.53 13.02 -0.98
C LEU A 459 -15.29 12.25 -2.06
N HIS A 460 -15.62 10.98 -1.79
CA HIS A 460 -16.42 10.16 -2.69
C HIS A 460 -17.83 10.75 -2.90
N LEU A 461 -18.55 11.07 -1.82
CA LEU A 461 -19.88 11.67 -1.86
C LEU A 461 -19.88 13.02 -2.59
N CYS A 462 -18.86 13.85 -2.37
CA CYS A 462 -18.69 15.10 -3.10
C CYS A 462 -18.51 14.83 -4.60
N SER A 463 -17.66 13.87 -4.98
CA SER A 463 -17.44 13.51 -6.38
C SER A 463 -18.72 13.04 -7.09
N GLU A 464 -19.50 12.16 -6.44
CA GLU A 464 -20.77 11.67 -7.00
C GLU A 464 -21.83 12.77 -7.03
N GLY A 465 -21.90 13.61 -6.00
CA GLY A 465 -22.79 14.77 -5.95
C GLY A 465 -22.53 15.72 -7.12
N LEU A 466 -21.25 15.99 -7.42
CA LEU A 466 -20.84 16.81 -8.56
C LEU A 466 -21.18 16.16 -9.91
N SER A 467 -20.97 14.85 -10.04
CA SER A 467 -21.30 14.10 -11.26
C SER A 467 -22.81 14.09 -11.53
N THR A 468 -23.62 13.88 -10.48
CA THR A 468 -25.08 13.87 -10.54
C THR A 468 -25.61 15.26 -10.87
N LEU A 469 -25.10 16.30 -10.20
CA LEU A 469 -25.45 17.69 -10.49
C LEU A 469 -25.13 18.03 -11.95
N ARG A 470 -23.97 17.60 -12.46
CA ARG A 470 -23.61 17.80 -13.88
C ARG A 470 -24.60 17.13 -14.82
N THR A 471 -24.97 15.87 -14.56
CA THR A 471 -25.90 15.12 -15.40
C THR A 471 -27.29 15.76 -15.40
N TRP A 472 -27.74 16.20 -14.22
CA TRP A 472 -29.00 16.93 -14.08
C TRP A 472 -28.99 18.27 -14.81
N LEU A 473 -27.88 19.04 -14.73
CA LEU A 473 -27.72 20.28 -15.48
C LEU A 473 -27.70 20.06 -17.00
N ILE A 474 -27.05 18.99 -17.47
CA ILE A 474 -27.07 18.61 -18.90
C ILE A 474 -28.49 18.26 -19.32
N TRP A 475 -29.22 17.47 -18.52
CA TRP A 475 -30.60 17.12 -18.79
C TRP A 475 -31.51 18.34 -18.84
N LEU A 476 -31.40 19.27 -17.89
CA LEU A 476 -32.14 20.54 -17.91
C LEU A 476 -31.82 21.35 -19.17
N SER A 477 -30.55 21.43 -19.54
CA SER A 477 -30.15 22.13 -20.77
C SER A 477 -30.70 21.45 -22.02
N SER A 478 -30.77 20.11 -22.05
CA SER A 478 -31.35 19.39 -23.18
C SER A 478 -32.87 19.55 -23.25
N VAL A 479 -33.56 19.62 -22.10
CA VAL A 479 -35.00 19.93 -22.04
C VAL A 479 -35.27 21.34 -22.54
N GLN A 480 -34.42 22.30 -22.18
CA GLN A 480 -34.54 23.68 -22.66
C GLN A 480 -34.25 23.77 -24.16
N ILE A 481 -33.20 23.11 -24.65
CA ILE A 481 -32.90 23.00 -26.09
C ILE A 481 -34.03 22.28 -26.84
N ALA A 482 -34.67 21.25 -26.25
CA ALA A 482 -35.80 20.56 -26.86
C ALA A 482 -37.03 21.48 -26.97
N ARG A 483 -37.28 22.34 -25.97
CA ARG A 483 -38.32 23.38 -26.03
C ARG A 483 -38.01 24.42 -27.12
N GLU A 484 -36.75 24.87 -27.23
CA GLU A 484 -36.32 25.79 -28.28
C GLU A 484 -36.36 25.14 -29.68
N GLN A 485 -36.04 23.84 -29.78
CA GLN A 485 -36.15 23.06 -31.02
C GLN A 485 -37.59 22.89 -31.48
N GLN A 486 -38.55 22.76 -30.56
CA GLN A 486 -39.97 22.78 -30.91
C GLN A 486 -40.42 24.15 -31.45
N GLN A 487 -39.80 25.24 -30.99
CA GLN A 487 -40.12 26.60 -31.46
C GLN A 487 -39.49 26.93 -32.83
N HIS A 488 -38.35 26.32 -33.20
CA HIS A 488 -37.65 26.61 -34.46
C HIS A 488 -37.13 25.37 -35.23
N PRO A 489 -38.02 24.52 -35.78
CA PRO A 489 -37.64 23.24 -36.41
C PRO A 489 -36.82 23.38 -37.71
N LYS A 490 -36.93 24.49 -38.46
CA LYS A 490 -36.30 24.64 -39.79
C LYS A 490 -34.81 25.02 -39.77
N GLN A 491 -34.30 25.70 -38.73
CA GLN A 491 -32.89 26.14 -38.67
C GLN A 491 -31.92 25.03 -38.22
N MET A 492 -32.39 24.01 -37.49
CA MET A 492 -31.53 22.97 -36.93
C MET A 492 -31.19 21.82 -37.89
N ALA A 493 -32.01 21.60 -38.95
CA ALA A 493 -31.73 20.59 -39.98
C ALA A 493 -30.43 20.91 -40.77
N SER A 494 -30.13 22.20 -40.97
CA SER A 494 -28.90 22.65 -41.65
C SER A 494 -27.63 22.45 -40.81
N ARG A 495 -27.74 22.40 -39.48
CA ARG A 495 -26.59 22.31 -38.56
C ARG A 495 -26.14 20.88 -38.27
N ARG A 496 -27.00 19.90 -38.57
CA ARG A 496 -26.75 18.47 -38.29
C ARG A 496 -25.88 17.78 -39.38
N ASN A 497 -25.84 18.33 -40.59
CA ASN A 497 -25.09 17.73 -41.71
C ASN A 497 -23.59 18.08 -41.72
N THR A 498 -23.13 19.07 -40.96
CA THR A 498 -21.73 19.53 -40.94
C THR A 498 -20.84 18.87 -39.87
N MET A 499 -21.36 17.93 -39.07
CA MET A 499 -20.63 17.30 -37.94
C MET A 499 -20.30 15.81 -38.15
N LYS A 500 -20.04 15.37 -39.39
CA LYS A 500 -19.36 14.08 -39.65
C LYS A 500 -17.90 14.34 -39.96
N PHE A 501 -17.03 14.29 -38.95
CA PHE A 501 -15.58 14.40 -39.11
C PHE A 501 -14.90 13.10 -38.70
N SER A 502 -13.97 12.65 -39.55
CA SER A 502 -13.13 11.47 -39.38
C SER A 502 -12.04 11.72 -38.36
N VAL A 503 -11.97 10.87 -37.33
CA VAL A 503 -10.89 10.86 -36.34
C VAL A 503 -9.72 10.09 -36.92
N GLU A 504 -8.64 10.79 -37.26
CA GLU A 504 -7.39 10.18 -37.69
C GLU A 504 -6.65 9.59 -36.49
N LYS A 505 -6.22 8.33 -36.64
CA LYS A 505 -5.74 7.44 -35.58
C LYS A 505 -4.28 7.75 -35.29
N LYS A 506 -3.99 8.37 -34.14
CA LYS A 506 -2.61 8.71 -33.73
C LYS A 506 -1.79 7.42 -33.56
N GLU A 507 -0.65 7.33 -34.25
CA GLU A 507 0.26 6.17 -34.18
C GLU A 507 0.83 6.00 -32.77
N ASN A 508 0.61 4.82 -32.19
CA ASN A 508 1.15 4.43 -30.89
C ASN A 508 2.65 4.13 -31.00
N THR A 509 3.48 4.88 -30.28
CA THR A 509 4.91 4.57 -30.16
C THR A 509 5.12 3.21 -29.47
N PRO A 510 6.19 2.47 -29.78
CA PRO A 510 6.45 1.14 -29.21
C PRO A 510 6.58 1.16 -27.68
N GLU A 511 7.09 2.25 -27.11
CA GLU A 511 7.21 2.46 -25.66
C GLU A 511 5.85 2.46 -24.95
N LEU A 512 4.86 3.17 -25.51
CA LEU A 512 3.47 3.17 -25.01
C LEU A 512 2.86 1.77 -25.02
N LYS A 513 3.16 0.97 -26.04
CA LYS A 513 2.68 -0.42 -26.12
C LYS A 513 3.29 -1.25 -25.00
N LEU A 514 4.59 -1.14 -24.75
CA LEU A 514 5.26 -1.90 -23.69
C LEU A 514 4.71 -1.53 -22.30
N VAL A 515 4.59 -0.24 -21.99
CA VAL A 515 4.05 0.19 -20.68
C VAL A 515 2.58 -0.22 -20.54
N SER A 516 1.78 -0.12 -21.61
CA SER A 516 0.39 -0.61 -21.59
C SER A 516 0.30 -2.11 -21.36
N ILE A 517 1.19 -2.91 -21.96
CA ILE A 517 1.26 -4.36 -21.75
C ILE A 517 1.64 -4.67 -20.29
N LEU A 518 2.70 -4.05 -19.77
CA LEU A 518 3.14 -4.23 -18.39
C LEU A 518 2.02 -3.91 -17.39
N LEU A 519 1.30 -2.81 -17.60
CA LEU A 519 0.14 -2.48 -16.76
C LEU A 519 -0.99 -3.50 -16.86
N ARG A 520 -1.29 -4.01 -18.06
CA ARG A 520 -2.32 -5.04 -18.23
C ARG A 520 -1.94 -6.32 -17.49
N LEU A 521 -0.66 -6.69 -17.51
CA LEU A 521 -0.15 -7.85 -16.76
C LEU A 521 -0.25 -7.63 -15.25
N VAL A 522 0.16 -6.46 -14.75
CA VAL A 522 0.03 -6.12 -13.32
C VAL A 522 -1.44 -6.14 -12.90
N PHE A 523 -2.31 -5.51 -13.68
CA PHE A 523 -3.73 -5.43 -13.38
C PHE A 523 -4.40 -6.81 -13.44
N LEU A 524 -4.03 -7.67 -14.41
CA LEU A 524 -4.50 -9.06 -14.48
C LEU A 524 -4.03 -9.87 -13.27
N ALA A 525 -2.76 -9.71 -12.87
CA ALA A 525 -2.21 -10.35 -11.67
C ALA A 525 -2.95 -9.89 -10.40
N SER A 526 -3.21 -8.60 -10.25
CA SER A 526 -4.01 -8.05 -9.14
C SER A 526 -5.44 -8.60 -9.12
N ILE A 527 -6.11 -8.68 -10.27
CA ILE A 527 -7.46 -9.28 -10.36
C ILE A 527 -7.41 -10.77 -9.99
N SER A 528 -6.46 -11.52 -10.54
CA SER A 528 -6.31 -12.95 -10.26
C SER A 528 -6.10 -13.17 -8.77
N PHE A 529 -5.22 -12.39 -8.15
CA PHE A 529 -4.96 -12.44 -6.71
C PHE A 529 -6.20 -12.11 -5.88
N CYS A 530 -6.90 -11.01 -6.17
CA CYS A 530 -8.16 -10.65 -5.51
C CYS A 530 -9.23 -11.74 -5.67
N THR A 531 -9.29 -12.39 -6.84
CA THR A 531 -10.25 -13.46 -7.12
C THR A 531 -9.95 -14.69 -6.27
N VAL A 532 -8.68 -15.11 -6.20
CA VAL A 532 -8.24 -16.22 -5.35
C VAL A 532 -8.56 -15.93 -3.88
N ILE A 533 -8.25 -14.73 -3.38
CA ILE A 533 -8.60 -14.33 -2.01
C ILE A 533 -10.11 -14.35 -1.78
N GLY A 534 -10.88 -13.75 -2.69
CA GLY A 534 -12.34 -13.73 -2.59
C GLY A 534 -12.95 -15.13 -2.57
N LEU A 535 -12.38 -16.06 -3.36
CA LEU A 535 -12.78 -17.47 -3.35
C LEU A 535 -12.41 -18.15 -2.03
N CYS A 536 -11.18 -18.00 -1.54
CA CYS A 536 -10.76 -18.56 -0.25
C CYS A 536 -11.63 -18.03 0.91
N ALA A 537 -11.94 -16.73 0.93
CA ALA A 537 -12.79 -16.12 1.94
C ALA A 537 -14.24 -16.61 1.87
N SER A 538 -14.77 -16.76 0.65
CA SER A 538 -16.10 -17.34 0.43
C SER A 538 -16.14 -18.79 0.91
N MET A 539 -15.11 -19.58 0.59
CA MET A 539 -14.99 -20.96 1.05
C MET A 539 -14.86 -21.07 2.57
N ALA A 540 -14.10 -20.18 3.21
CA ALA A 540 -13.98 -20.13 4.67
C ALA A 540 -15.32 -19.83 5.35
N VAL A 541 -16.14 -18.96 4.78
CA VAL A 541 -17.48 -18.69 5.30
C VAL A 541 -18.44 -19.84 5.05
N VAL A 542 -18.41 -20.46 3.85
CA VAL A 542 -19.18 -21.68 3.60
C VAL A 542 -18.78 -22.76 4.61
N GLN A 543 -17.49 -22.91 4.88
CA GLN A 543 -16.97 -23.88 5.84
C GLN A 543 -17.48 -23.62 7.26
N GLN A 544 -17.45 -22.35 7.71
CA GLN A 544 -17.97 -21.95 9.02
C GLN A 544 -19.48 -22.21 9.13
N LEU A 545 -20.25 -21.82 8.12
CA LEU A 545 -21.71 -21.94 8.14
C LEU A 545 -22.19 -23.39 8.08
N THR A 546 -21.48 -24.24 7.35
CA THR A 546 -21.84 -25.66 7.19
C THR A 546 -21.26 -26.54 8.29
N GLY A 547 -20.35 -26.02 9.11
CA GLY A 547 -19.52 -26.83 9.99
C GLY A 547 -18.70 -27.88 9.22
N PHE A 548 -18.49 -27.68 7.92
CA PHE A 548 -17.77 -28.62 7.05
C PHE A 548 -16.29 -28.59 7.39
N GLN A 549 -15.90 -29.31 8.42
CA GLN A 549 -14.54 -29.81 8.54
C GLN A 549 -14.54 -31.13 7.78
N SER A 550 -13.67 -31.28 6.77
CA SER A 550 -13.51 -32.56 6.08
C SER A 550 -12.92 -33.56 7.06
N SER A 551 -13.76 -34.14 7.91
CA SER A 551 -13.41 -35.22 8.82
C SER A 551 -12.98 -36.40 7.95
N PRO A 552 -11.68 -36.69 7.90
CA PRO A 552 -11.01 -37.36 9.00
C PRO A 552 -9.66 -36.72 9.39
N ALA A 553 -9.28 -36.90 10.66
CA ALA A 553 -7.93 -36.76 11.20
C ALA A 553 -6.82 -36.70 10.12
N LEU A 554 -6.40 -35.48 9.76
CA LEU A 554 -5.35 -35.21 8.77
C LEU A 554 -4.06 -35.90 9.19
N LEU A 555 -3.71 -35.82 10.48
CA LEU A 555 -2.62 -36.59 11.05
C LEU A 555 -3.16 -37.76 11.88
N ARG A 556 -2.66 -38.96 11.60
CA ARG A 556 -2.87 -40.16 12.42
C ARG A 556 -1.53 -40.73 12.80
N TRP A 557 -1.47 -41.36 13.96
CA TRP A 557 -0.30 -42.11 14.36
C TRP A 557 -0.69 -43.51 14.79
N ARG A 558 0.25 -44.44 14.70
CA ARG A 558 0.15 -45.77 15.29
C ARG A 558 1.47 -46.19 15.89
N ALA A 559 1.42 -46.79 17.07
CA ALA A 559 2.58 -47.48 17.63
C ALA A 559 2.87 -48.72 16.77
N LEU A 560 4.14 -48.90 16.41
CA LEU A 560 4.66 -50.13 15.82
C LEU A 560 5.42 -50.93 16.89
N PRO A 561 5.56 -52.25 16.75
CA PRO A 561 6.28 -53.07 17.73
C PRO A 561 7.72 -52.60 18.02
N ARG A 562 8.32 -51.90 17.07
CA ARG A 562 9.67 -51.33 17.16
C ARG A 562 9.70 -49.87 16.73
N GLY A 563 8.67 -49.08 17.01
CA GLY A 563 8.68 -47.66 16.62
C GLY A 563 7.33 -46.99 16.54
N VAL A 564 7.24 -45.96 15.69
CA VAL A 564 6.02 -45.19 15.47
C VAL A 564 5.87 -44.87 13.99
N GLU A 565 4.64 -44.95 13.50
CA GLU A 565 4.27 -44.46 12.17
C GLU A 565 3.35 -43.26 12.32
N ILE A 566 3.69 -42.17 11.65
CA ILE A 566 2.88 -40.96 11.51
C ILE A 566 2.42 -40.89 10.05
N ASN A 567 1.12 -40.75 9.86
CA ASN A 567 0.46 -40.79 8.58
C ASN A 567 -0.37 -39.52 8.41
N ASN A 568 0.05 -38.67 7.48
CA ASN A 568 -0.58 -37.41 7.14
C ASN A 568 -1.44 -37.58 5.89
N ALA A 569 -2.72 -37.88 6.12
CA ALA A 569 -3.76 -38.11 5.12
C ALA A 569 -3.39 -39.14 4.03
N GLY A 570 -2.43 -40.02 4.31
CA GLY A 570 -1.83 -40.96 3.39
C GLY A 570 -0.93 -40.33 2.32
N VAL A 571 -0.81 -39.01 2.29
CA VAL A 571 0.03 -38.25 1.33
C VAL A 571 1.49 -38.29 1.76
N SER A 572 1.73 -38.21 3.06
CA SER A 572 3.05 -38.31 3.68
C SER A 572 2.99 -39.36 4.78
N VAL A 573 3.90 -40.33 4.74
CA VAL A 573 4.01 -41.38 5.76
C VAL A 573 5.43 -41.41 6.28
N LEU A 574 5.58 -41.18 7.57
CA LEU A 574 6.81 -41.29 8.33
C LEU A 574 6.80 -42.56 9.16
N THR A 575 7.83 -43.39 9.03
CA THR A 575 8.04 -44.53 9.93
C THR A 575 9.39 -44.39 10.61
N LEU A 576 9.36 -44.27 11.93
CA LEU A 576 10.53 -44.23 12.80
C LEU A 576 10.71 -45.59 13.47
N THR A 577 11.89 -46.18 13.40
CA THR A 577 12.19 -47.47 14.06
C THR A 577 13.14 -47.29 15.23
N SER A 578 12.81 -47.84 16.39
CA SER A 578 13.59 -47.77 17.63
C SER A 578 14.68 -48.84 17.74
N ASN A 579 15.71 -48.56 18.54
CA ASN A 579 16.82 -49.46 18.87
C ASN A 579 16.46 -50.63 19.82
N THR A 580 15.26 -50.66 20.41
CA THR A 580 14.91 -51.54 21.56
C THR A 580 14.71 -53.04 21.26
N GLY A 581 15.14 -53.54 20.09
CA GLY A 581 15.13 -54.97 19.80
C GLY A 581 16.48 -55.62 20.07
N ASN A 582 16.54 -56.59 20.99
CA ASN A 582 17.62 -57.60 21.06
C ASN A 582 17.65 -58.39 19.74
N ALA A 583 18.25 -57.81 18.69
CA ALA A 583 18.58 -58.51 17.46
C ALA A 583 19.89 -59.25 17.73
N SER A 584 19.77 -60.52 18.08
CA SER A 584 20.84 -61.50 17.94
C SER A 584 21.49 -61.34 16.57
N SER A 585 22.78 -61.03 16.61
CA SER A 585 23.78 -61.19 15.56
C SER A 585 23.35 -62.13 14.44
N GLU A 586 23.22 -61.57 13.22
CA GLU A 586 23.71 -62.11 11.93
C GLU A 586 22.92 -61.48 10.78
N GLY A 587 23.50 -60.45 10.15
CA GLY A 587 22.94 -59.82 8.97
C GLY A 587 23.36 -58.36 8.84
N SER A 588 24.53 -58.13 8.24
CA SER A 588 25.01 -56.85 7.69
C SER A 588 24.95 -55.65 8.66
N ALA A 589 26.01 -55.52 9.45
CA ALA A 589 26.37 -54.29 10.15
C ALA A 589 26.85 -53.20 9.17
N SER A 590 25.96 -52.73 8.29
CA SER A 590 26.22 -51.62 7.37
C SER A 590 24.94 -50.85 7.07
N THR A 591 24.34 -50.25 8.10
CA THR A 591 23.39 -49.10 8.06
C THR A 591 23.10 -48.60 9.48
N ALA A 592 24.09 -48.60 10.37
CA ALA A 592 24.04 -47.74 11.54
C ALA A 592 24.43 -46.34 11.04
N PHE A 593 23.62 -45.31 11.33
CA PHE A 593 23.97 -43.92 11.03
C PHE A 593 25.37 -43.62 11.60
N GLY A 594 26.38 -43.56 10.72
CA GLY A 594 27.78 -43.30 11.08
C GLY A 594 28.70 -44.53 11.09
N SER A 595 29.29 -44.86 9.94
CA SER A 595 30.62 -45.50 9.90
C SER A 595 31.53 -45.01 8.75
N GLU A 596 31.07 -44.06 7.93
CA GLU A 596 31.91 -43.25 7.04
C GLU A 596 31.56 -41.79 7.30
N GLU A 597 32.53 -40.88 7.22
CA GLU A 597 32.41 -39.42 7.44
C GLU A 597 31.36 -38.78 6.49
N GLN A 598 30.08 -39.05 6.70
CA GLN A 598 29.03 -38.29 6.05
C GLN A 598 29.10 -36.85 6.58
N PRO A 599 29.12 -35.85 5.69
CA PRO A 599 29.10 -34.46 6.11
C PRO A 599 27.81 -34.19 6.88
N SER A 600 27.94 -33.78 8.15
CA SER A 600 26.81 -33.36 8.97
C SER A 600 26.59 -31.85 8.82
N TYR A 601 25.35 -31.42 8.96
CA TYR A 601 25.02 -29.99 8.99
C TYR A 601 25.61 -29.33 10.25
N MET A 602 26.01 -28.06 10.16
CA MET A 602 26.57 -27.33 11.30
C MET A 602 25.62 -27.23 12.50
N ILE A 603 24.31 -27.36 12.26
CA ILE A 603 23.30 -27.35 13.32
C ILE A 603 23.21 -28.69 14.08
N CYS A 604 23.76 -29.78 13.53
CA CYS A 604 23.74 -31.07 14.20
C CYS A 604 24.51 -30.99 15.53
N GLY A 605 24.02 -31.67 16.57
CA GLY A 605 24.57 -31.61 17.92
C GLY A 605 24.18 -30.37 18.75
N GLN A 606 23.60 -29.33 18.14
CA GLN A 606 23.09 -28.18 18.90
C GLN A 606 21.88 -28.57 19.75
N THR A 607 21.80 -27.99 20.95
CA THR A 607 20.70 -28.24 21.89
C THR A 607 20.16 -26.95 22.48
N TRP A 608 18.84 -26.91 22.67
CA TRP A 608 18.15 -25.83 23.38
C TRP A 608 17.39 -26.44 24.54
N HIS A 609 17.77 -26.04 25.76
CA HIS A 609 17.22 -26.60 27.00
C HIS A 609 17.36 -28.14 27.09
N GLY A 610 18.36 -28.70 26.42
CA GLY A 610 18.64 -30.14 26.42
C GLY A 610 17.75 -30.96 25.48
N LEU A 611 17.04 -30.31 24.57
CA LEU A 611 16.37 -30.88 23.41
C LEU A 611 17.17 -30.58 22.14
N HIS A 612 17.26 -31.56 21.25
CA HIS A 612 17.88 -31.43 19.93
C HIS A 612 16.89 -30.85 18.91
N LEU A 613 17.39 -30.42 17.76
CA LEU A 613 16.55 -29.88 16.68
C LEU A 613 15.50 -30.90 16.20
N ILE A 614 15.87 -32.18 16.16
CA ILE A 614 14.95 -33.27 15.83
C ILE A 614 13.78 -33.37 16.82
N ASP A 615 14.03 -33.11 18.11
CA ASP A 615 12.96 -33.11 19.13
C ASP A 615 11.96 -32.00 18.82
N TYR A 616 12.42 -30.79 18.51
CA TYR A 616 11.53 -29.68 18.13
C TYR A 616 10.76 -29.97 16.83
N ALA A 617 11.37 -30.65 15.86
CA ALA A 617 10.70 -31.09 14.64
C ALA A 617 9.59 -32.12 14.94
N LEU A 618 9.87 -33.14 15.74
CA LEU A 618 8.88 -34.14 16.16
C LEU A 618 7.76 -33.52 17.00
N LEU A 619 8.09 -32.61 17.92
CA LEU A 619 7.09 -31.91 18.73
C LEU A 619 6.16 -31.04 17.86
N SER A 620 6.67 -30.48 16.76
CA SER A 620 5.88 -29.66 15.83
C SER A 620 4.76 -30.42 15.11
N GLU A 621 4.76 -31.75 15.13
CA GLU A 621 3.66 -32.61 14.64
C GLU A 621 2.45 -32.61 15.58
N LEU A 622 2.67 -32.39 16.88
CA LEU A 622 1.65 -32.63 17.91
C LEU A 622 0.37 -31.82 17.71
N PRO A 623 0.40 -30.51 17.39
CA PRO A 623 -0.81 -29.71 17.26
C PRO A 623 -1.68 -30.08 16.05
N TYR A 624 -1.18 -30.90 15.11
CA TYR A 624 -1.96 -31.44 13.98
C TYR A 624 -2.78 -32.67 14.36
N LEU A 625 -2.53 -33.28 15.53
CA LEU A 625 -3.23 -34.49 15.96
C LEU A 625 -4.64 -34.17 16.47
N PRO A 626 -5.65 -34.97 16.08
CA PRO A 626 -6.97 -34.88 16.68
C PRO A 626 -6.92 -35.33 18.13
N ASN A 627 -7.74 -34.73 19.00
CA ASN A 627 -7.93 -35.13 20.40
C ASN A 627 -6.65 -35.12 21.25
N LEU A 628 -6.03 -33.95 21.39
CA LEU A 628 -4.90 -33.67 22.30
C LEU A 628 -5.16 -34.04 23.77
N ALA A 629 -6.43 -34.22 24.16
CA ALA A 629 -6.87 -34.64 25.49
C ALA A 629 -7.01 -36.16 25.67
N GLY A 630 -6.76 -36.96 24.63
CA GLY A 630 -6.92 -38.41 24.65
C GLY A 630 -5.90 -39.13 25.54
N GLN A 631 -6.27 -40.30 26.06
CA GLN A 631 -5.40 -41.11 26.93
C GLN A 631 -4.09 -41.56 26.26
N ASP A 632 -4.05 -41.59 24.92
CA ASP A 632 -2.89 -42.07 24.16
C ASP A 632 -1.81 -40.98 23.93
N PHE A 633 -2.10 -39.71 24.21
CA PHE A 633 -1.18 -38.61 23.93
C PHE A 633 0.12 -38.65 24.78
N PRO A 634 0.07 -38.94 26.10
CA PRO A 634 1.29 -39.17 26.88
C PRO A 634 2.11 -40.37 26.40
N GLN A 635 1.45 -41.39 25.83
CA GLN A 635 2.16 -42.53 25.24
C GLN A 635 2.91 -42.12 23.98
N LEU A 636 2.29 -41.31 23.11
CA LEU A 636 2.97 -40.76 21.95
C LEU A 636 4.18 -39.90 22.33
N LEU A 637 4.05 -39.01 23.33
CA LEU A 637 5.18 -38.19 23.80
C LEU A 637 6.36 -39.06 24.26
N LYS A 638 6.09 -40.17 24.96
CA LYS A 638 7.11 -41.14 25.35
C LYS A 638 7.73 -41.87 24.17
N LEU A 639 7.02 -42.03 23.06
CA LEU A 639 7.57 -42.65 21.84
C LEU A 639 8.40 -41.66 21.02
N LEU A 640 8.02 -40.38 21.00
CA LEU A 640 8.70 -39.34 20.21
C LEU A 640 9.94 -38.78 20.91
N VAL A 641 9.86 -38.54 22.23
CA VAL A 641 10.94 -37.92 23.03
C VAL A 641 11.17 -38.71 24.34
N PRO A 642 11.50 -40.02 24.28
CA PRO A 642 11.66 -40.89 25.46
C PRO A 642 12.74 -40.43 26.44
N HIS A 643 13.81 -39.76 25.97
CA HIS A 643 14.94 -39.30 26.79
C HIS A 643 14.59 -38.13 27.73
N ARG A 644 13.43 -37.50 27.57
CA ARG A 644 13.00 -36.35 28.38
C ARG A 644 11.58 -36.51 28.93
N PRO A 645 11.38 -36.25 30.24
CA PRO A 645 10.03 -36.21 30.82
C PRO A 645 9.30 -34.94 30.39
N LEU A 646 8.47 -35.06 29.35
CA LEU A 646 7.56 -34.01 28.91
C LEU A 646 6.15 -34.26 29.47
N LYS A 647 5.51 -33.20 29.97
CA LYS A 647 4.14 -33.24 30.45
C LYS A 647 3.32 -32.17 29.75
N VAL A 648 2.15 -32.53 29.24
CA VAL A 648 1.20 -31.54 28.73
C VAL A 648 0.62 -30.76 29.90
N THR A 649 0.75 -29.44 29.86
CA THR A 649 0.20 -28.53 30.89
C THR A 649 -1.02 -27.79 30.41
N ASN A 650 -1.03 -27.41 29.12
CA ASN A 650 -2.14 -26.68 28.52
C ASN A 650 -2.27 -27.03 27.03
N TYR A 651 -3.45 -26.84 26.46
CA TYR A 651 -3.69 -26.96 25.02
C TYR A 651 -4.90 -26.13 24.64
N SER A 652 -4.94 -25.70 23.39
CA SER A 652 -6.10 -25.02 22.81
C SER A 652 -6.46 -25.62 21.47
N SER A 653 -7.76 -25.70 21.22
CA SER A 653 -8.38 -26.03 19.93
C SER A 653 -9.10 -24.81 19.34
N GLY A 654 -8.77 -23.60 19.82
CA GLY A 654 -9.33 -22.34 19.32
C GLY A 654 -8.94 -22.04 17.88
N ASP A 655 -8.94 -20.75 17.51
CA ASP A 655 -8.71 -20.31 16.12
C ASP A 655 -7.38 -20.81 15.54
N ARG A 656 -6.37 -21.02 16.38
CA ARG A 656 -5.08 -21.62 16.02
C ARG A 656 -4.75 -22.68 17.07
N PRO A 657 -4.79 -23.98 16.76
CA PRO A 657 -4.44 -25.02 17.72
C PRO A 657 -2.99 -24.93 18.22
N TRP A 658 -2.79 -25.11 19.52
CA TRP A 658 -1.46 -25.11 20.14
C TRP A 658 -1.42 -26.00 21.39
N VAL A 659 -0.23 -26.44 21.77
CA VAL A 659 0.03 -27.30 22.94
C VAL A 659 1.17 -26.72 23.75
N GLU A 660 1.01 -26.66 25.07
CA GLU A 660 2.10 -26.36 26.00
C GLU A 660 2.58 -27.64 26.69
N LEU A 661 3.90 -27.84 26.61
CA LEU A 661 4.61 -28.92 27.25
C LEU A 661 5.56 -28.35 28.30
N GLU A 662 5.53 -28.90 29.50
CA GLU A 662 6.50 -28.60 30.53
C GLU A 662 7.61 -29.64 30.50
N LEU A 663 8.83 -29.16 30.26
CA LEU A 663 10.05 -29.95 30.39
C LEU A 663 10.52 -29.87 31.85
N SER A 664 10.40 -31.00 32.55
CA SER A 664 10.84 -31.09 33.94
C SER A 664 12.36 -30.93 34.02
N SER A 665 12.79 -29.98 34.84
CA SER A 665 14.19 -29.69 35.06
C SER A 665 14.84 -30.70 36.02
N LYS A 666 16.04 -31.17 35.69
CA LYS A 666 16.89 -31.93 36.62
C LYS A 666 17.63 -30.93 37.52
N SER A 667 17.52 -31.10 38.84
CA SER A 667 18.28 -30.39 39.90
C SER A 667 18.27 -28.84 39.83
N GLY A 668 17.29 -28.20 40.48
CA GLY A 668 17.35 -26.79 40.90
C GLY A 668 17.21 -25.70 39.82
N ARG A 669 17.16 -26.03 38.52
CA ARG A 669 16.83 -25.05 37.47
C ARG A 669 15.31 -24.92 37.29
N PRO A 670 14.80 -23.75 36.89
CA PRO A 670 13.38 -23.58 36.59
C PRO A 670 12.93 -24.49 35.43
N ALA A 671 11.68 -24.94 35.49
CA ALA A 671 11.06 -25.70 34.40
C ALA A 671 10.99 -24.84 33.13
N VAL A 672 10.99 -25.50 31.97
CA VAL A 672 10.90 -24.83 30.66
C VAL A 672 9.55 -25.16 30.05
N SER A 673 8.78 -24.13 29.68
CA SER A 673 7.54 -24.29 28.90
C SER A 673 7.87 -24.27 27.41
N ILE A 674 7.41 -25.28 26.68
CA ILE A 674 7.52 -25.39 25.23
C ILE A 674 6.12 -25.21 24.66
N VAL A 675 5.92 -24.11 23.93
CA VAL A 675 4.65 -23.81 23.26
C VAL A 675 4.78 -24.21 21.80
N VAL A 676 4.05 -25.25 21.41
CA VAL A 676 4.05 -25.81 20.06
C VAL A 676 2.80 -25.33 19.33
N VAL A 677 2.96 -24.71 18.16
CA VAL A 677 1.88 -24.09 17.39
C VAL A 677 1.63 -24.88 16.09
N SER A 678 0.37 -25.18 15.80
CA SER A 678 -0.03 -25.80 14.52
C SER A 678 0.25 -24.89 13.33
N GLY A 679 0.63 -25.49 12.20
CA GLY A 679 0.63 -24.80 10.91
C GLY A 679 -0.70 -24.94 10.18
N THR A 680 -0.66 -24.80 8.86
CA THR A 680 -1.86 -24.74 8.02
C THR A 680 -2.58 -26.08 8.04
N LEU A 681 -3.77 -26.11 8.62
CA LEU A 681 -4.68 -27.24 8.50
C LEU A 681 -5.33 -27.19 7.11
N LEU A 682 -5.07 -28.18 6.28
CA LEU A 682 -5.53 -28.22 4.88
C LEU A 682 -7.05 -28.21 4.73
N ASP A 683 -7.76 -28.59 5.78
CA ASP A 683 -9.21 -28.52 5.86
C ASP A 683 -9.73 -27.16 6.35
N SER A 684 -8.88 -26.28 6.88
CA SER A 684 -9.24 -24.93 7.37
C SER A 684 -8.91 -23.85 6.33
N TRP A 685 -9.92 -23.36 5.62
CA TRP A 685 -9.75 -22.20 4.73
C TRP A 685 -9.38 -20.92 5.49
N ARG A 686 -9.69 -20.85 6.78
CA ARG A 686 -9.27 -19.75 7.66
C ARG A 686 -7.75 -19.71 7.83
N ASP A 687 -7.08 -20.86 7.82
CA ASP A 687 -5.62 -20.94 7.92
C ASP A 687 -4.97 -20.42 6.64
N ILE A 688 -5.50 -20.81 5.48
CA ILE A 688 -5.04 -20.32 4.18
C ILE A 688 -5.22 -18.80 4.07
N LEU A 689 -6.34 -18.28 4.57
CA LEU A 689 -6.55 -16.83 4.61
C LEU A 689 -5.57 -16.13 5.57
N GLU A 690 -5.29 -16.73 6.72
CA GLU A 690 -4.30 -16.19 7.66
C GLU A 690 -2.90 -16.20 7.05
N ASP A 691 -2.51 -17.25 6.32
CA ASP A 691 -1.26 -17.29 5.55
C ASP A 691 -1.14 -16.12 4.59
N ILE A 692 -2.16 -15.95 3.73
CA ILE A 692 -2.20 -14.84 2.79
C ILE A 692 -2.08 -13.52 3.56
N ARG A 693 -2.90 -13.33 4.59
CA ARG A 693 -2.94 -12.11 5.37
C ARG A 693 -1.64 -11.83 6.14
N MET A 694 -0.90 -12.85 6.59
CA MET A 694 0.36 -12.73 7.33
C MET A 694 1.56 -12.41 6.41
N TRP A 695 1.55 -12.81 5.14
CA TRP A 695 2.70 -12.60 4.25
C TRP A 695 2.42 -11.86 2.94
N THR A 696 1.22 -11.33 2.73
CA THR A 696 0.88 -10.59 1.50
C THR A 696 1.86 -9.44 1.23
N GLU A 697 2.18 -8.59 2.20
CA GLU A 697 3.03 -7.42 1.92
C GLU A 697 4.46 -7.79 1.49
N PRO A 698 5.21 -8.65 2.21
CA PRO A 698 6.53 -9.08 1.76
C PRO A 698 6.54 -9.81 0.41
N VAL A 699 5.62 -10.76 0.18
CA VAL A 699 5.49 -11.48 -1.10
C VAL A 699 5.36 -10.47 -2.25
N MET A 700 4.62 -9.42 -2.02
CA MET A 700 4.35 -8.43 -3.04
C MET A 700 5.49 -7.45 -3.22
N PHE A 701 6.27 -7.16 -2.17
CA PHE A 701 7.57 -6.52 -2.33
C PHE A 701 8.51 -7.35 -3.21
N GLN A 702 8.47 -8.68 -3.15
CA GLN A 702 9.27 -9.52 -4.04
C GLN A 702 8.77 -9.48 -5.49
N ILE A 703 7.45 -9.49 -5.70
CA ILE A 703 6.83 -9.30 -7.03
C ILE A 703 7.25 -7.94 -7.59
N ILE A 704 7.10 -6.87 -6.81
CA ILE A 704 7.54 -5.52 -7.19
C ILE A 704 9.04 -5.51 -7.44
N GLY A 705 9.85 -6.22 -6.66
CA GLY A 705 11.30 -6.36 -6.84
C GLY A 705 11.72 -6.99 -8.17
N THR A 706 10.82 -7.74 -8.81
CA THR A 706 11.06 -8.29 -10.15
C THR A 706 10.91 -7.22 -11.23
N PHE A 707 10.00 -6.26 -11.07
CA PHE A 707 9.78 -5.16 -12.02
C PHE A 707 10.56 -3.88 -11.68
N CYS A 708 10.82 -3.67 -10.40
CA CYS A 708 11.51 -2.52 -9.82
C CYS A 708 12.67 -3.01 -8.95
N PRO A 709 13.81 -3.40 -9.55
CA PRO A 709 14.92 -4.01 -8.83
C PRO A 709 15.47 -3.18 -7.65
N LEU A 710 15.31 -1.85 -7.68
CA LEU A 710 15.70 -0.98 -6.56
C LEU A 710 14.98 -1.34 -5.26
N THR A 711 13.77 -1.91 -5.30
CA THR A 711 13.08 -2.38 -4.09
C THR A 711 13.79 -3.54 -3.40
N ARG A 712 14.56 -4.37 -4.13
CA ARG A 712 15.40 -5.43 -3.54
C ARG A 712 16.59 -4.87 -2.78
N MET A 713 17.02 -3.65 -3.12
CA MET A 713 18.13 -2.97 -2.44
C MET A 713 17.68 -2.23 -1.19
N TRP A 714 16.37 -2.14 -0.92
CA TRP A 714 15.85 -1.37 0.21
C TRP A 714 16.37 -1.92 1.54
N PRO A 715 16.85 -1.05 2.44
CA PRO A 715 17.18 -1.46 3.80
C PRO A 715 15.93 -1.97 4.51
N ARG A 716 16.09 -2.93 5.42
CA ARG A 716 14.98 -3.50 6.20
C ARG A 716 14.15 -2.41 6.85
N GLU A 717 14.78 -1.40 7.45
CA GLU A 717 14.09 -0.31 8.14
C GLU A 717 13.15 0.46 7.22
N THR A 718 13.48 0.55 5.93
CA THR A 718 12.62 1.18 4.93
C THR A 718 11.42 0.31 4.61
N THR A 719 11.66 -0.97 4.29
CA THR A 719 10.58 -1.92 4.00
C THR A 719 9.64 -2.06 5.20
N ALA A 720 10.19 -2.20 6.41
CA ALA A 720 9.46 -2.21 7.67
C ALA A 720 8.68 -0.92 7.91
N LEU A 721 9.28 0.26 7.64
CA LEU A 721 8.58 1.54 7.76
C LEU A 721 7.41 1.64 6.79
N VAL A 722 7.56 1.17 5.55
CA VAL A 722 6.48 1.19 4.57
C VAL A 722 5.38 0.22 4.97
N ILE A 723 5.71 -1.04 5.29
CA ILE A 723 4.76 -2.07 5.75
C ILE A 723 4.02 -1.61 7.01
N GLY A 724 4.75 -1.16 8.04
CA GLY A 724 4.16 -0.70 9.29
C GLY A 724 3.35 0.60 9.14
N SER A 725 3.73 1.50 8.24
CA SER A 725 2.93 2.70 7.94
C SER A 725 1.65 2.34 7.18
N TRP A 726 1.74 1.44 6.22
CA TRP A 726 0.57 0.93 5.51
C TRP A 726 -0.42 0.28 6.47
N HIS A 727 0.07 -0.60 7.34
CA HIS A 727 -0.75 -1.27 8.33
C HIS A 727 -1.45 -0.29 9.28
N ARG A 728 -0.74 0.76 9.72
CA ARG A 728 -1.32 1.85 10.51
C ARG A 728 -2.37 2.66 9.74
N ILE A 729 -2.21 2.86 8.43
CA ILE A 729 -3.25 3.45 7.58
C ILE A 729 -4.49 2.54 7.56
N MET A 730 -4.31 1.23 7.43
CA MET A 730 -5.43 0.26 7.45
C MET A 730 -6.19 0.30 8.78
N LEU A 731 -5.48 0.31 9.91
CA LEU A 731 -6.08 0.53 11.24
C LEU A 731 -6.83 1.87 11.29
N GLY A 732 -6.22 2.94 10.76
CA GLY A 732 -6.84 4.26 10.62
C GLY A 732 -8.02 4.32 9.64
N LEU A 733 -8.25 3.28 8.84
CA LEU A 733 -9.44 3.08 8.00
C LEU A 733 -10.47 2.15 8.67
N GLY A 734 -10.26 1.78 9.93
CA GLY A 734 -11.14 0.92 10.71
C GLY A 734 -11.03 -0.57 10.38
N VAL A 735 -9.98 -0.99 9.66
CA VAL A 735 -9.73 -2.41 9.38
C VAL A 735 -9.24 -3.06 10.67
N LYS A 736 -10.09 -3.86 11.33
CA LYS A 736 -9.70 -4.61 12.52
C LYS A 736 -8.83 -5.79 12.16
N LEU A 737 -7.60 -5.77 12.65
CA LEU A 737 -6.63 -6.81 12.35
C LEU A 737 -6.45 -7.68 13.59
N GLN A 738 -7.41 -8.60 13.83
CA GLN A 738 -7.21 -9.66 14.82
C GLN A 738 -6.47 -10.81 14.16
N TRP A 739 -5.34 -11.18 14.74
CA TRP A 739 -4.51 -12.29 14.27
C TRP A 739 -4.88 -13.55 15.04
N GLN A 740 -4.84 -14.70 14.38
CA GLN A 740 -5.21 -15.97 15.03
C GLN A 740 -4.24 -16.36 16.15
N TYR A 741 -3.01 -15.83 16.12
CA TYR A 741 -2.03 -16.03 17.19
C TYR A 741 -2.30 -15.24 18.47
N LYS A 742 -3.32 -14.39 18.52
CA LYS A 742 -3.57 -13.48 19.64
C LYS A 742 -3.68 -14.22 20.98
N GLU A 743 -4.41 -15.33 21.01
CA GLU A 743 -4.55 -16.17 22.20
C GLU A 743 -3.19 -16.64 22.73
N ILE A 744 -2.32 -17.13 21.84
CA ILE A 744 -0.96 -17.60 22.15
C ILE A 744 -0.11 -16.44 22.66
N LEU A 745 -0.20 -15.28 22.02
CA LEU A 745 0.53 -14.08 22.42
C LEU A 745 0.13 -13.61 23.82
N ASP A 746 -1.18 -13.60 24.11
CA ASP A 746 -1.71 -13.18 25.40
C ASP A 746 -1.34 -14.20 26.49
N HIS A 747 -1.37 -15.50 26.20
CA HIS A 747 -0.90 -16.56 27.10
C HIS A 747 0.58 -16.41 27.44
N VAL A 748 1.47 -16.26 26.45
CA VAL A 748 2.92 -16.13 26.66
C VAL A 748 3.28 -14.83 27.38
N ARG A 749 2.48 -13.76 27.22
CA ARG A 749 2.65 -12.50 27.97
C ARG A 749 2.27 -12.61 29.44
N GLN A 750 1.33 -13.48 29.78
CA GLN A 750 0.94 -13.73 31.16
C GLN A 750 2.00 -14.54 31.92
N MET A 751 2.90 -15.23 31.22
CA MET A 751 4.00 -15.96 31.83
C MET A 751 5.08 -14.99 32.38
N PRO A 752 5.66 -15.27 33.57
CA PRO A 752 6.71 -14.45 34.17
C PRO A 752 7.89 -14.21 33.24
N ALA A 753 8.47 -13.00 33.25
CA ALA A 753 9.57 -12.63 32.34
C ALA A 753 10.83 -13.52 32.52
N ASP A 754 11.05 -14.03 33.72
CA ASP A 754 12.14 -14.94 34.10
C ASP A 754 11.86 -16.41 33.76
N HIS A 755 10.58 -16.79 33.57
CA HIS A 755 10.19 -18.13 33.14
C HIS A 755 10.74 -18.43 31.74
N GLN A 756 11.32 -19.61 31.56
CA GLN A 756 11.91 -20.01 30.27
C GLN A 756 10.82 -20.55 29.35
N VAL A 757 10.60 -19.86 28.24
CA VAL A 757 9.60 -20.23 27.24
C VAL A 757 10.27 -20.38 25.88
N VAL A 758 10.04 -21.52 25.24
CA VAL A 758 10.47 -21.80 23.87
C VAL A 758 9.23 -22.00 23.01
N LEU A 759 9.12 -21.26 21.91
CA LEU A 759 8.07 -21.46 20.92
C LEU A 759 8.60 -22.29 19.76
N THR A 760 7.78 -23.20 19.26
CA THR A 760 8.11 -24.00 18.08
C THR A 760 6.88 -24.33 17.26
N GLY A 761 7.08 -24.83 16.05
CA GLY A 761 6.03 -25.19 15.13
C GLY A 761 6.59 -25.45 13.74
N HIS A 762 5.68 -25.80 12.83
CA HIS A 762 5.95 -26.06 11.42
C HIS A 762 5.12 -25.13 10.52
N SER A 763 5.65 -24.73 9.35
CA SER A 763 4.92 -23.92 8.36
C SER A 763 4.35 -22.62 8.96
N LEU A 764 3.05 -22.31 8.77
CA LEU A 764 2.34 -21.20 9.43
C LEU A 764 2.56 -21.14 10.96
N GLY A 765 2.64 -22.31 11.62
CA GLY A 765 2.86 -22.43 13.06
C GLY A 765 4.27 -22.02 13.46
N ALA A 766 5.25 -22.38 12.64
CA ALA A 766 6.63 -21.93 12.79
C ALA A 766 6.73 -20.40 12.61
N GLY A 767 6.10 -19.84 11.57
CA GLY A 767 6.02 -18.40 11.35
C GLY A 767 5.35 -17.65 12.51
N THR A 768 4.27 -18.23 13.04
CA THR A 768 3.56 -17.73 14.22
C THR A 768 4.46 -17.74 15.47
N ALA A 769 5.16 -18.85 15.72
CA ALA A 769 6.10 -18.98 16.82
C ALA A 769 7.22 -17.93 16.75
N LEU A 770 7.75 -17.67 15.55
CA LEU A 770 8.76 -16.62 15.32
C LEU A 770 8.21 -15.22 15.62
N VAL A 771 7.00 -14.90 15.15
CA VAL A 771 6.34 -13.61 15.43
C VAL A 771 6.08 -13.43 16.92
N VAL A 772 5.44 -14.41 17.57
CA VAL A 772 5.12 -14.36 19.00
C VAL A 772 6.41 -14.30 19.83
N GLY A 773 7.43 -15.09 19.49
CA GLY A 773 8.74 -15.06 20.13
C GLY A 773 9.40 -13.68 20.03
N ALA A 774 9.38 -13.05 18.85
CA ALA A 774 9.89 -11.68 18.68
C ALA A 774 9.07 -10.64 19.48
N LEU A 775 7.73 -10.75 19.50
CA LEU A 775 6.84 -9.84 20.24
C LEU A 775 6.88 -10.03 21.76
N THR A 776 7.37 -11.17 22.25
CA THR A 776 7.45 -11.53 23.67
C THR A 776 8.88 -11.61 24.20
N GLY A 777 9.90 -11.52 23.33
CA GLY A 777 11.30 -11.60 23.76
C GLY A 777 11.75 -13.02 24.10
N ARG A 778 11.01 -14.03 23.62
CA ARG A 778 11.20 -15.46 23.90
C ARG A 778 11.92 -16.15 22.75
N THR A 779 12.49 -17.32 23.04
CA THR A 779 13.17 -18.14 22.03
C THR A 779 12.15 -18.79 21.11
N ALA A 780 12.39 -18.76 19.81
CA ALA A 780 11.54 -19.41 18.82
C ALA A 780 12.36 -20.27 17.86
N ILE A 781 11.96 -21.52 17.67
CA ILE A 781 12.58 -22.51 16.79
C ILE A 781 11.53 -22.91 15.76
N GLY A 782 11.62 -22.36 14.55
CA GLY A 782 10.70 -22.64 13.46
C GLY A 782 11.25 -23.70 12.51
N ILE A 783 10.41 -24.68 12.15
CA ILE A 783 10.72 -25.69 11.13
C ILE A 783 9.96 -25.38 9.85
N GLN A 784 10.68 -25.23 8.74
CA GLN A 784 10.16 -24.76 7.46
C GLN A 784 9.22 -23.52 7.60
N PRO A 785 9.59 -22.49 8.38
CA PRO A 785 8.73 -21.32 8.50
C PRO A 785 8.72 -20.53 7.19
N PRO A 786 7.65 -19.79 6.87
CA PRO A 786 7.79 -18.62 6.01
C PRO A 786 8.69 -17.59 6.70
N GLY A 787 9.43 -16.79 5.94
CA GLY A 787 10.21 -15.70 6.50
C GLY A 787 9.36 -14.73 7.33
N THR A 788 9.96 -14.05 8.32
CA THR A 788 9.25 -13.09 9.20
C THR A 788 9.96 -11.75 9.33
N TYR A 789 11.00 -11.52 8.52
CA TYR A 789 11.93 -10.42 8.73
C TYR A 789 11.32 -9.03 8.53
N ASN A 790 10.57 -8.85 7.43
CA ASN A 790 9.90 -7.61 7.08
C ASN A 790 8.45 -7.60 7.57
N SER A 791 7.75 -8.74 7.54
CA SER A 791 6.36 -8.86 8.02
C SER A 791 6.25 -8.53 9.51
N LEU A 792 7.28 -8.81 10.33
CA LEU A 792 7.27 -8.46 11.76
C LEU A 792 6.89 -6.99 12.04
N ALA A 793 7.22 -6.08 11.12
CA ALA A 793 6.90 -4.65 11.26
C ALA A 793 5.40 -4.37 11.41
N LYS A 794 4.53 -5.14 10.73
CA LYS A 794 3.07 -4.95 10.87
C LYS A 794 2.55 -5.51 12.19
N HIS A 795 3.09 -6.64 12.64
CA HIS A 795 2.73 -7.24 13.93
C HIS A 795 3.16 -6.35 15.10
N GLN A 796 4.32 -5.70 15.00
CA GLN A 796 4.78 -4.69 15.95
C GLN A 796 3.93 -3.42 15.93
N ALA A 797 3.37 -3.03 14.78
CA ALA A 797 2.50 -1.87 14.66
C ALA A 797 1.15 -2.06 15.40
N VAL A 798 0.64 -3.29 15.48
CA VAL A 798 -0.58 -3.64 16.24
C VAL A 798 -0.29 -3.81 17.73
N HIS A 799 0.91 -4.28 18.06
CA HIS A 799 1.33 -4.53 19.43
C HIS A 799 2.54 -3.67 19.80
N PRO A 800 2.42 -2.32 19.78
CA PRO A 800 3.51 -1.46 20.17
C PRO A 800 3.83 -1.75 21.64
N ARG A 801 5.02 -2.31 21.90
CA ARG A 801 5.56 -2.29 23.26
C ARG A 801 5.75 -0.82 23.65
N GLY A 802 5.63 -0.50 24.93
CA GLY A 802 6.09 0.79 25.48
C GLY A 802 7.58 1.07 25.29
N HIS A 803 8.32 0.19 24.60
CA HIS A 803 9.72 0.35 24.22
C HIS A 803 9.82 0.57 22.70
N ALA A 804 10.59 1.59 22.33
CA ALA A 804 10.71 2.12 20.97
C ALA A 804 10.90 1.04 19.89
N MET A 805 10.33 1.27 18.70
CA MET A 805 10.39 0.45 17.47
C MET A 805 11.77 -0.11 17.06
N GLY A 806 12.87 0.24 17.73
CA GLY A 806 14.23 -0.22 17.43
C GLY A 806 14.64 -1.55 18.10
N GLU A 807 14.21 -1.84 19.34
CA GLU A 807 14.77 -2.99 20.08
C GLU A 807 14.20 -4.36 19.65
N GLY A 808 12.92 -4.41 19.25
CA GLY A 808 12.28 -5.66 18.81
C GLY A 808 12.88 -6.26 17.53
N SER A 809 13.53 -5.44 16.70
CA SER A 809 14.26 -5.85 15.50
C SER A 809 15.43 -6.80 15.82
N HIS A 810 16.13 -6.54 16.93
CA HIS A 810 17.29 -7.32 17.35
C HIS A 810 16.90 -8.63 18.02
N VAL A 811 15.76 -8.68 18.70
CA VAL A 811 15.25 -9.90 19.36
C VAL A 811 15.08 -11.04 18.35
N LEU A 812 14.50 -10.75 17.18
CA LEU A 812 14.39 -11.74 16.11
C LEU A 812 15.78 -12.29 15.73
N HIS A 813 16.80 -11.43 15.62
CA HIS A 813 18.15 -11.88 15.30
C HIS A 813 18.84 -12.67 16.42
N GLN A 814 18.46 -12.45 17.68
CA GLN A 814 19.15 -13.02 18.84
C GLN A 814 18.54 -14.32 19.34
N LYS A 815 17.22 -14.49 19.18
CA LYS A 815 16.45 -15.56 19.83
C LYS A 815 15.61 -16.39 18.86
N SER A 816 15.85 -16.28 17.55
CA SER A 816 15.14 -17.10 16.58
C SER A 816 16.06 -18.01 15.78
N LEU A 817 15.56 -19.21 15.51
CA LEU A 817 16.13 -20.20 14.61
C LEU A 817 15.09 -20.57 13.55
N SER A 818 15.47 -20.54 12.29
CA SER A 818 14.69 -21.06 11.17
C SER A 818 15.43 -22.22 10.53
N LEU A 819 14.85 -23.41 10.56
CA LEU A 819 15.31 -24.55 9.76
C LEU A 819 14.57 -24.52 8.43
N VAL A 820 15.29 -24.41 7.32
CA VAL A 820 14.69 -24.26 5.98
C VAL A 820 15.29 -25.26 5.00
N PHE A 821 14.52 -25.68 4.00
CA PHE A 821 14.91 -26.74 3.07
C PHE A 821 14.98 -26.21 1.64
N GLU A 822 16.00 -26.60 0.88
CA GLU A 822 16.11 -26.24 -0.54
C GLU A 822 14.89 -26.70 -1.33
N GLY A 823 14.38 -25.86 -2.22
CA GLY A 823 13.19 -26.17 -3.02
C GLY A 823 11.85 -26.02 -2.28
N ASP A 824 11.84 -25.82 -0.96
CA ASP A 824 10.64 -25.32 -0.26
C ASP A 824 10.38 -23.88 -0.71
N TRP A 825 9.22 -23.60 -1.29
CA TRP A 825 8.91 -22.25 -1.77
C TRP A 825 8.21 -21.39 -0.70
N ILE A 826 7.69 -21.98 0.39
CA ILE A 826 7.03 -21.27 1.48
C ILE A 826 8.04 -20.40 2.25
N GLN A 827 9.26 -20.89 2.43
CA GLN A 827 10.34 -20.12 3.06
C GLN A 827 10.57 -18.77 2.37
N ASN A 828 10.28 -18.68 1.06
CA ASN A 828 10.55 -17.49 0.25
C ASN A 828 9.49 -16.40 0.40
N PHE A 829 8.45 -16.54 1.24
CA PHE A 829 7.43 -15.47 1.35
C PHE A 829 7.96 -14.17 1.94
N ASP A 830 9.01 -14.23 2.75
CA ASP A 830 9.74 -13.08 3.27
C ASP A 830 11.18 -13.53 3.56
N ASN A 831 12.05 -12.59 3.95
CA ASN A 831 13.37 -12.95 4.46
C ASN A 831 13.27 -13.54 5.87
N HIS A 832 14.29 -14.29 6.28
CA HIS A 832 14.40 -14.82 7.63
C HIS A 832 15.29 -13.93 8.51
N GLY A 833 14.95 -13.83 9.80
CA GLY A 833 15.84 -13.29 10.83
C GLY A 833 16.44 -14.41 11.67
N GLY A 834 17.40 -14.07 12.52
CA GLY A 834 18.03 -15.05 13.43
C GLY A 834 19.03 -15.97 12.74
N LEU A 835 19.21 -17.15 13.34
CA LEU A 835 20.00 -18.22 12.76
C LEU A 835 19.15 -18.95 11.72
N VAL A 836 19.63 -19.01 10.48
CA VAL A 836 18.95 -19.73 9.40
C VAL A 836 19.85 -20.90 9.01
N GLN A 837 19.36 -22.11 9.20
CA GLN A 837 20.02 -23.31 8.70
C GLN A 837 19.27 -23.79 7.46
N THR A 838 19.93 -23.71 6.30
CA THR A 838 19.45 -24.32 5.07
C THR A 838 19.90 -25.77 5.00
N MET A 839 18.99 -26.68 4.64
CA MET A 839 19.24 -28.11 4.43
C MET A 839 18.84 -28.51 3.02
N ALA A 840 19.45 -29.58 2.49
CA ALA A 840 19.03 -30.17 1.23
C ALA A 840 17.65 -30.83 1.38
N CYS A 841 16.91 -30.94 0.28
CA CYS A 841 15.64 -31.65 0.23
C CYS A 841 15.77 -32.94 -0.59
N ASP A 842 15.42 -34.06 0.02
CA ASP A 842 15.44 -35.38 -0.64
C ASP A 842 14.37 -35.51 -1.73
N GLN A 843 13.31 -34.69 -1.66
CA GLN A 843 12.18 -34.65 -2.60
C GLN A 843 12.23 -33.44 -3.55
N SER A 844 13.42 -32.99 -3.95
CA SER A 844 13.60 -31.79 -4.79
C SER A 844 12.79 -31.82 -6.10
N ALA A 845 12.61 -32.99 -6.72
CA ALA A 845 11.78 -33.18 -7.91
C ALA A 845 10.28 -32.90 -7.68
N GLN A 846 9.83 -32.94 -6.43
CA GLN A 846 8.45 -32.73 -5.99
C GLN A 846 8.29 -31.42 -5.21
N SER A 847 9.29 -30.52 -5.25
CA SER A 847 9.28 -29.20 -4.61
C SER A 847 8.04 -28.37 -4.94
N LEU A 848 7.63 -28.31 -6.22
CA LEU A 848 6.46 -27.56 -6.69
C LEU A 848 5.13 -28.07 -6.14
N ILE A 849 5.08 -29.32 -5.69
CA ILE A 849 3.89 -29.94 -5.11
C ILE A 849 4.00 -30.11 -3.59
N MET A 850 4.86 -29.32 -2.93
CA MET A 850 5.07 -29.30 -1.48
C MET A 850 5.92 -30.43 -0.90
N GLY A 851 6.56 -31.29 -1.71
CA GLY A 851 7.38 -32.40 -1.20
C GLY A 851 8.51 -31.98 -0.27
N CYS A 852 9.11 -30.80 -0.50
CA CYS A 852 10.16 -30.23 0.35
C CYS A 852 9.65 -29.44 1.56
N HIS A 853 8.34 -29.20 1.66
CA HIS A 853 7.72 -28.46 2.76
C HIS A 853 7.08 -29.39 3.80
N VAL A 854 7.13 -30.70 3.58
CA VAL A 854 6.48 -31.66 4.47
C VAL A 854 7.38 -31.96 5.68
N LEU A 855 6.83 -31.82 6.89
CA LEU A 855 7.58 -31.97 8.14
C LEU A 855 8.15 -33.38 8.33
N GLU A 856 7.41 -34.42 7.92
CA GLU A 856 7.89 -35.80 8.02
C GLU A 856 9.19 -36.04 7.24
N GLY A 857 9.31 -35.41 6.06
CA GLY A 857 10.53 -35.46 5.26
C GLY A 857 11.69 -34.75 5.96
N ALA A 858 11.43 -33.58 6.56
CA ALA A 858 12.41 -32.84 7.35
C ALA A 858 12.92 -33.62 8.57
N VAL A 859 12.01 -34.29 9.30
CA VAL A 859 12.33 -35.18 10.43
C VAL A 859 13.23 -36.32 9.97
N CYS A 860 12.88 -36.99 8.87
CA CYS A 860 13.66 -38.10 8.34
C CYS A 860 15.06 -37.66 7.89
N HIS A 861 15.13 -36.54 7.18
CA HIS A 861 16.39 -35.96 6.70
C HIS A 861 17.30 -35.56 7.87
N LEU A 862 16.75 -34.93 8.92
CA LEU A 862 17.48 -34.63 10.15
C LEU A 862 18.03 -35.89 10.82
N LEU A 863 17.23 -36.95 10.96
CA LEU A 863 17.70 -38.22 11.54
C LEU A 863 18.81 -38.86 10.71
N GLN A 864 18.71 -38.79 9.38
CA GLN A 864 19.71 -39.37 8.50
C GLN A 864 21.06 -38.66 8.56
N HIS A 865 21.05 -37.32 8.64
CA HIS A 865 22.27 -36.51 8.54
C HIS A 865 22.83 -36.02 9.88
N CYS A 866 21.97 -35.76 10.87
CA CYS A 866 22.41 -35.39 12.22
C CYS A 866 22.49 -36.61 13.16
N GLY A 867 21.90 -37.74 12.76
CA GLY A 867 21.70 -38.87 13.65
C GLY A 867 20.68 -38.57 14.74
N ASP A 868 20.46 -39.57 15.60
CA ASP A 868 19.75 -39.39 16.85
C ASP A 868 20.75 -39.43 18.02
N HIS A 869 21.09 -38.26 18.54
CA HIS A 869 22.02 -38.14 19.67
C HIS A 869 21.49 -38.76 20.97
N ALA A 870 20.16 -38.92 21.10
CA ALA A 870 19.56 -39.64 22.21
C ALA A 870 19.62 -41.16 22.01
N GLY A 871 19.84 -41.63 20.77
CA GLY A 871 19.99 -43.05 20.42
C GLY A 871 18.67 -43.82 20.38
N GLU A 872 17.55 -43.13 20.25
CA GLU A 872 16.20 -43.65 20.37
C GLU A 872 15.72 -44.28 19.06
N PHE A 873 16.02 -43.63 17.94
CA PHE A 873 15.69 -44.05 16.59
C PHE A 873 16.92 -44.54 15.82
N ARG A 874 16.80 -45.74 15.24
CA ARG A 874 17.85 -46.37 14.42
C ARG A 874 17.75 -46.00 12.95
N THR A 875 16.53 -45.95 12.43
CA THR A 875 16.25 -45.69 11.01
C THR A 875 14.97 -44.90 10.87
N CYS A 876 14.86 -44.17 9.77
CA CYS A 876 13.66 -43.48 9.35
C CYS A 876 13.36 -43.79 7.89
N THR A 877 12.09 -43.98 7.56
CA THR A 877 11.60 -44.02 6.18
C THR A 877 10.48 -43.01 5.98
N HIS A 878 10.59 -42.22 4.92
CA HIS A 878 9.57 -41.25 4.51
C HIS A 878 9.10 -41.57 3.10
N VAL A 879 7.78 -41.65 2.92
CA VAL A 879 7.15 -41.84 1.61
C VAL A 879 6.22 -40.66 1.35
N TYR A 880 6.45 -39.97 0.24
CA TYR A 880 5.62 -38.86 -0.22
C TYR A 880 5.01 -39.19 -1.58
N ASP A 881 3.69 -39.39 -1.60
CA ASP A 881 2.93 -39.71 -2.81
C ASP A 881 1.61 -38.91 -2.87
N PRO A 882 1.68 -37.64 -3.29
CA PRO A 882 0.51 -36.78 -3.35
C PRO A 882 -0.40 -37.12 -4.52
N VAL A 883 0.11 -37.69 -5.63
CA VAL A 883 -0.66 -37.79 -6.88
C VAL A 883 -1.74 -38.86 -6.78
N ASP A 884 -1.39 -40.05 -6.32
CA ASP A 884 -2.34 -41.15 -6.24
C ASP A 884 -3.37 -40.92 -5.12
N LYS A 885 -2.99 -40.20 -4.07
CA LYS A 885 -3.88 -39.82 -2.97
C LYS A 885 -4.76 -38.62 -3.27
N THR A 886 -4.25 -37.59 -3.95
CA THR A 886 -5.07 -36.47 -4.42
C THR A 886 -6.11 -36.97 -5.42
N ARG A 887 -5.76 -37.92 -6.30
CA ARG A 887 -6.74 -38.56 -7.20
C ARG A 887 -7.84 -39.28 -6.41
N GLN A 888 -7.49 -40.04 -5.37
CA GLN A 888 -8.46 -40.68 -4.49
C GLN A 888 -9.36 -39.66 -3.75
N LEU A 889 -8.76 -38.57 -3.25
CA LEU A 889 -9.47 -37.50 -2.57
C LEU A 889 -10.41 -36.72 -3.52
N LEU A 890 -9.97 -36.43 -4.75
CA LEU A 890 -10.82 -35.76 -5.75
C LEU A 890 -12.04 -36.63 -6.08
N HIS A 891 -11.85 -37.95 -6.20
CA HIS A 891 -12.94 -38.89 -6.44
C HIS A 891 -13.94 -38.98 -5.28
N SER A 892 -13.52 -38.72 -4.03
CA SER A 892 -14.42 -38.66 -2.87
C SER A 892 -15.06 -37.28 -2.66
N ILE A 893 -14.35 -36.19 -3.00
CA ILE A 893 -14.83 -34.81 -2.89
C ILE A 893 -15.90 -34.52 -3.94
N ILE A 894 -15.76 -34.96 -5.19
CA ILE A 894 -16.75 -34.66 -6.26
C ILE A 894 -18.19 -35.07 -5.87
N PRO A 895 -18.47 -36.30 -5.42
CA PRO A 895 -19.82 -36.69 -5.00
C PRO A 895 -20.26 -35.95 -3.73
N PHE A 896 -19.35 -35.66 -2.79
CA PHE A 896 -19.64 -34.86 -1.62
C PHE A 896 -20.03 -33.42 -2.00
N VAL A 897 -19.24 -32.72 -2.81
CA VAL A 897 -19.56 -31.38 -3.32
C VAL A 897 -20.88 -31.39 -4.07
N LYS A 898 -21.18 -32.43 -4.85
CA LYS A 898 -22.46 -32.57 -5.55
C LYS A 898 -23.63 -32.75 -4.58
N GLN A 899 -23.44 -33.47 -3.48
CA GLN A 899 -24.47 -33.72 -2.45
C GLN A 899 -24.64 -32.51 -1.51
N SER A 900 -23.55 -31.93 -1.04
CA SER A 900 -23.51 -30.69 -0.27
C SER A 900 -24.05 -29.53 -1.09
N TRP A 901 -23.72 -29.42 -2.39
CA TRP A 901 -24.34 -28.43 -3.27
C TRP A 901 -25.85 -28.60 -3.34
N ARG A 902 -26.38 -29.83 -3.39
CA ARG A 902 -27.82 -30.09 -3.37
C ARG A 902 -28.47 -29.76 -2.03
N SER A 903 -27.79 -30.07 -0.91
CA SER A 903 -28.25 -29.74 0.45
C SER A 903 -28.22 -28.24 0.70
N ILE A 904 -27.10 -27.59 0.36
CA ILE A 904 -26.91 -26.15 0.37
C ILE A 904 -27.92 -25.49 -0.55
N GLN A 905 -28.20 -26.03 -1.74
CA GLN A 905 -29.22 -25.51 -2.64
C GLN A 905 -30.62 -25.63 -2.03
N ALA A 906 -30.93 -26.70 -1.30
CA ALA A 906 -32.22 -26.86 -0.61
C ALA A 906 -32.39 -25.89 0.58
N ASP A 907 -31.35 -25.73 1.42
CA ASP A 907 -31.36 -24.78 2.55
C ASP A 907 -31.26 -23.32 2.07
N LEU A 908 -30.50 -23.04 0.99
CA LEU A 908 -30.40 -21.73 0.34
C LEU A 908 -31.70 -21.32 -0.33
N LEU A 909 -32.48 -22.28 -0.86
CA LEU A 909 -33.80 -22.03 -1.43
C LEU A 909 -34.87 -21.78 -0.35
N GLN A 910 -34.60 -22.08 0.92
CA GLN A 910 -35.48 -21.74 2.04
C GLN A 910 -35.06 -20.46 2.80
N ASN A 911 -33.75 -20.11 2.82
CA ASN A 911 -33.22 -18.90 3.47
C ASN A 911 -32.80 -17.77 2.49
N THR A 912 -33.56 -17.63 1.40
CA THR A 912 -33.21 -16.95 0.13
C THR A 912 -32.78 -15.48 0.18
N GLY A 913 -33.06 -14.72 1.24
CA GLY A 913 -32.84 -13.27 1.22
C GLY A 913 -31.37 -12.86 1.28
N GLN A 914 -30.62 -13.43 2.23
CA GLN A 914 -29.33 -12.84 2.64
C GLN A 914 -28.15 -13.38 1.83
N PHE A 915 -28.04 -14.69 1.59
CA PHE A 915 -26.92 -15.24 0.82
C PHE A 915 -26.96 -14.87 -0.67
N GLN A 916 -28.15 -14.84 -1.29
CA GLN A 916 -28.28 -14.33 -2.66
C GLN A 916 -27.88 -12.86 -2.74
N SER A 917 -28.29 -12.03 -1.77
CA SER A 917 -27.88 -10.63 -1.73
C SER A 917 -26.37 -10.48 -1.54
N MET A 918 -25.71 -11.39 -0.83
CA MET A 918 -24.26 -11.39 -0.60
C MET A 918 -23.45 -11.84 -1.82
N LEU A 919 -23.84 -12.96 -2.47
CA LEU A 919 -23.22 -13.41 -3.73
C LEU A 919 -23.48 -12.40 -4.85
N VAL A 920 -24.70 -11.88 -4.96
CA VAL A 920 -25.02 -10.84 -5.93
C VAL A 920 -24.29 -9.56 -5.61
N ALA A 921 -24.19 -9.10 -4.36
CA ALA A 921 -23.43 -7.90 -4.01
C ALA A 921 -21.93 -8.08 -4.27
N GLY A 922 -21.34 -9.21 -3.87
CA GLY A 922 -19.93 -9.52 -4.11
C GLY A 922 -19.60 -9.66 -5.60
N ALA A 923 -20.38 -10.46 -6.33
CA ALA A 923 -20.21 -10.63 -7.77
C ALA A 923 -20.54 -9.35 -8.54
N THR A 924 -21.56 -8.57 -8.13
CA THR A 924 -21.91 -7.29 -8.76
C THR A 924 -20.85 -6.24 -8.49
N MET A 925 -20.29 -6.16 -7.28
CA MET A 925 -19.16 -5.28 -6.97
C MET A 925 -17.92 -5.68 -7.76
N PHE A 926 -17.60 -6.97 -7.81
CA PHE A 926 -16.50 -7.49 -8.63
C PHE A 926 -16.71 -7.20 -10.11
N VAL A 927 -17.89 -7.47 -10.65
CA VAL A 927 -18.25 -7.20 -12.05
C VAL A 927 -18.27 -5.70 -12.31
N ILE A 928 -18.80 -4.84 -11.44
CA ILE A 928 -18.77 -3.38 -11.61
C ILE A 928 -17.32 -2.89 -11.62
N VAL A 929 -16.47 -3.38 -10.73
CA VAL A 929 -15.05 -3.00 -10.70
C VAL A 929 -14.32 -3.54 -11.94
N ALA A 930 -14.49 -4.82 -12.28
CA ALA A 930 -13.88 -5.42 -13.46
C ALA A 930 -14.40 -4.78 -14.76
N VAL A 931 -15.70 -4.60 -14.96
CA VAL A 931 -16.28 -3.98 -16.16
C VAL A 931 -15.89 -2.51 -16.24
N ARG A 932 -15.83 -1.76 -15.13
CA ARG A 932 -15.51 -0.33 -15.16
C ARG A 932 -14.01 -0.04 -15.34
N TYR A 933 -13.14 -0.96 -14.89
CA TYR A 933 -11.69 -0.72 -14.86
C TYR A 933 -10.86 -1.71 -15.71
N ALA A 934 -11.33 -2.94 -15.92
CA ALA A 934 -10.67 -3.98 -16.74
C ALA A 934 -11.04 -3.93 -18.22
N LEU A 935 -12.30 -3.60 -18.54
CA LEU A 935 -12.60 -3.25 -19.92
C LEU A 935 -11.87 -1.94 -20.16
N PRO A 936 -10.97 -1.87 -21.16
CA PRO A 936 -10.46 -0.59 -21.59
C PRO A 936 -11.73 0.22 -21.85
N LEU A 937 -11.95 1.30 -21.12
CA LEU A 937 -12.77 2.36 -21.66
C LEU A 937 -12.15 2.56 -23.04
N PRO A 938 -12.82 2.18 -24.13
CA PRO A 938 -12.41 2.69 -25.41
C PRO A 938 -12.41 4.19 -25.13
N HIS A 939 -11.29 4.85 -25.34
CA HIS A 939 -11.32 6.30 -25.56
C HIS A 939 -12.57 6.54 -26.39
N GLN A 940 -13.54 7.30 -25.86
CA GLN A 940 -14.91 7.44 -26.35
C GLN A 940 -15.01 7.59 -27.89
N ASP A 941 -14.89 6.47 -28.59
CA ASP A 941 -15.05 6.30 -30.04
C ASP A 941 -16.10 5.21 -30.31
N THR A 942 -16.85 4.79 -29.29
CA THR A 942 -18.06 3.96 -29.46
C THR A 942 -19.29 4.86 -29.56
N ARG A 943 -19.39 5.56 -30.70
CA ARG A 943 -20.68 5.87 -31.35
C ARG A 943 -20.65 5.31 -32.77
N LEU A 944 -20.63 3.98 -32.84
CA LEU A 944 -20.96 3.18 -34.02
C LEU A 944 -21.78 1.99 -33.52
N ALA A 945 -23.03 2.27 -33.18
CA ALA A 945 -24.18 1.37 -33.18
C ALA A 945 -25.41 2.23 -33.46
#